data_AF-A0A939VM68-F1
#
_entry.id   AF-A0A939VM68-F1
#
_cell.length_a   1.000
_cell.length_b   1.000
_cell.length_c   1.000
_cell.angle_alpha   90.00
_cell.angle_beta   90.00
_cell.angle_gamma   90.00
#
_symmetry.space_group_name_H-M   'P 1'
#
loop_
_entity.id
_entity.type
_entity.pdbx_description
1 polymer ?
#
loop_
_entity_poly.entity_id
_entity_poly.type
_entity_poly.pdbx_seq_one_letter_code
_entity_poly.pdbx_strand_id
1 'polypeptide(L)'
;MRKFCLFVLVCFLCLGAFSQEITLSFVGQLNDSEYCPMDSVVVTNVSRNWTESVVYPDTIIVVGGTVGNNLNIVTNMGLEQNVPNPFDCETRVELAVLKREDVRMQLLDVAGHVCAEYTGSLNEGVHVFDISAANPQTYILNAILGSRSYSIRMVNVGSGCGCSIKYSGLGKGIVRKFETTNEFELGNDMQYVGYATIDGDLVVSDTVEQSLTENQCVTLHFTRSLPQVETLVASSVTNLSAILHGRITGTGGSSIIACGFYYGTSEDDLSQNVTATLTDNVFSYELADLTFGTTYYYQSYAINNVGTGYGEVRLFTTDSSLNGHDFVDLGLPSGTLWATCNVGATSPEDYGDYFAWGETVTKDSYSHVTYLYCNGSTSALTKYCNDTSCGYNGFTDTLTMLQPSDDAATANWGEGWRIPTKEEFNELLNNCTGTWTTRNGVNGYLFTGTNGNSIFLPAAGLIYGAGSPNVGSRGAYWTNSIYNNPVSAWDFYFNSGSCTTNDCYLREYGLSVRAVCITAPVVRTKRAAEVNSSSAIIKGNVSYDGGADVTERGFVYGTSEDNLTETLSCGSGIGNFSANLTSLVSGTTYYYKAYAINSAGIGYGEVKSFIAEDNLPVDIIMEDGIALDVECGQLYNFYDSGGADDNYSDNERMTATITSVGLIKLSFSSFIVENSGLGYMRVYDGDDISGITLINTYESTSAISTYTAYSGMMTIVWESYGSSAGWEATISADCPLVRTTVATNVTMTSATLNGIVSDSGIAAITGCGFYYGTREDSLLQNVTANIIGNMFSYELSGLASGTTYYYRAYAINSEDTSFGEVRVVTTGGALNGHDFIDLGLPSGTLWATCNVGATAPEGYGDYFAWGEITPKETYSSSNYVYFNSSKITKYCNDSRHGYNGFTDTLTTLQPSDDAATANWGASWRMPTKDELDEMKEYCTKTSTNQNGVEGYMFTGPNGNTIFMPVIDVNYLVIHYWSSSLCLDSPSNAWFFNIFYGANCDTESRHYGLSVRAVCSPGQN
;
A
#
# COMPACT_ATOMS: atom_id res chain seq x y z
N MET A 1 -70.13 6.46 -22.04
CA MET A 1 -69.24 7.07 -23.05
C MET A 1 -69.39 8.60 -22.99
N ARG A 2 -68.72 9.40 -23.84
CA ARG A 2 -68.25 10.78 -23.52
C ARG A 2 -69.20 11.98 -23.87
N LYS A 3 -69.08 13.03 -23.03
CA LYS A 3 -69.17 14.52 -23.16
C LYS A 3 -69.73 15.22 -24.44
N PHE A 4 -70.43 16.36 -24.25
CA PHE A 4 -70.12 17.78 -24.66
C PHE A 4 -71.28 18.74 -24.18
N CYS A 5 -71.13 19.97 -23.63
CA CYS A 5 -70.63 21.30 -24.12
C CYS A 5 -71.66 22.10 -24.98
N LEU A 6 -71.75 23.45 -25.07
CA LEU A 6 -71.28 24.66 -24.32
C LEU A 6 -72.13 25.90 -24.81
N PHE A 7 -71.94 27.16 -24.35
CA PHE A 7 -72.80 28.31 -24.74
C PHE A 7 -72.16 29.74 -24.73
N VAL A 8 -72.37 30.50 -25.83
CA VAL A 8 -72.60 31.98 -25.95
C VAL A 8 -71.48 33.05 -25.82
N LEU A 9 -71.74 34.19 -26.49
CA LEU A 9 -71.00 35.45 -26.73
C LEU A 9 -72.08 36.57 -26.92
N VAL A 10 -71.93 37.91 -26.88
CA VAL A 10 -70.85 38.93 -27.07
C VAL A 10 -71.22 40.20 -26.27
N CYS A 11 -70.27 41.03 -25.79
CA CYS A 11 -70.48 42.49 -25.62
C CYS A 11 -69.14 43.27 -25.52
N PHE A 12 -69.08 44.53 -25.99
CA PHE A 12 -67.83 45.32 -26.07
C PHE A 12 -68.10 46.84 -25.94
N LEU A 13 -67.39 47.53 -25.03
CA LEU A 13 -66.82 48.89 -25.15
C LEU A 13 -66.40 49.46 -23.78
N CYS A 14 -65.49 50.45 -23.79
CA CYS A 14 -65.05 51.25 -22.64
C CYS A 14 -64.30 50.50 -21.51
N LEU A 15 -63.19 49.86 -21.87
CA LEU A 15 -61.99 49.85 -21.02
C LEU A 15 -60.89 50.63 -21.75
N GLY A 16 -60.03 51.34 -21.00
CA GLY A 16 -58.82 51.93 -21.57
C GLY A 16 -57.83 50.83 -21.97
N ALA A 17 -56.91 51.15 -22.87
CA ALA A 17 -55.73 50.32 -23.09
C ALA A 17 -54.84 50.43 -21.85
N PHE A 18 -55.09 49.56 -20.85
CA PHE A 18 -54.13 49.29 -19.81
C PHE A 18 -52.88 48.72 -20.49
N SER A 19 -51.75 49.41 -20.38
CA SER A 19 -50.45 48.78 -20.60
C SER A 19 -50.37 47.60 -19.65
N GLN A 20 -50.40 46.39 -20.20
CA GLN A 20 -50.17 45.19 -19.40
C GLN A 20 -48.68 45.13 -19.09
N GLU A 21 -48.32 45.58 -17.88
CA GLU A 21 -46.96 45.45 -17.37
C GLU A 21 -46.63 43.95 -17.23
N ILE A 22 -45.60 43.51 -17.95
CA ILE A 22 -45.10 42.13 -17.93
C ILE A 22 -43.89 42.08 -17.01
N THR A 23 -43.94 41.21 -16.00
CA THR A 23 -42.81 41.00 -15.09
C THR A 23 -41.96 39.83 -15.58
N LEU A 24 -40.66 40.07 -15.78
CA LEU A 24 -39.67 39.03 -16.07
C LEU A 24 -38.66 38.99 -14.91
N SER A 25 -38.58 37.86 -14.22
CA SER A 25 -37.64 37.65 -13.10
C SER A 25 -36.68 36.50 -13.36
N PHE A 26 -35.47 36.59 -12.80
CA PHE A 26 -34.41 35.60 -12.99
C PHE A 26 -33.93 35.02 -11.67
N VAL A 27 -33.73 33.71 -11.62
CA VAL A 27 -33.25 32.96 -10.46
C VAL A 27 -32.09 32.06 -10.87
N GLY A 28 -30.95 32.15 -10.18
CA GLY A 28 -29.81 31.26 -10.37
C GLY A 28 -29.95 30.02 -9.49
N GLN A 29 -29.67 28.83 -10.04
CA GLN A 29 -29.76 27.56 -9.31
C GLN A 29 -28.60 26.63 -9.66
N LEU A 30 -28.03 25.96 -8.65
CA LEU A 30 -27.00 24.94 -8.80
C LEU A 30 -27.62 23.55 -9.08
N ASN A 31 -26.81 22.61 -9.57
CA ASN A 31 -27.24 21.23 -9.88
C ASN A 31 -27.91 20.48 -8.71
N ASP A 32 -27.57 20.84 -7.48
CA ASP A 32 -28.11 20.31 -6.21
C ASP A 32 -29.43 20.97 -5.78
N SER A 33 -29.97 21.88 -6.61
CA SER A 33 -31.12 22.75 -6.35
C SER A 33 -30.88 23.92 -5.37
N GLU A 34 -29.64 24.18 -4.92
CA GLU A 34 -29.32 25.39 -4.14
C GLU A 34 -29.45 26.68 -4.98
N TYR A 35 -29.96 27.76 -4.39
CA TYR A 35 -30.08 29.05 -5.08
C TYR A 35 -28.78 29.85 -4.99
N CYS A 36 -28.20 30.23 -6.13
CA CYS A 36 -26.98 31.04 -6.19
C CYS A 36 -27.28 32.50 -6.60
N PRO A 37 -26.55 33.49 -6.02
CA PRO A 37 -26.62 34.87 -6.50
C PRO A 37 -25.93 34.97 -7.87
N MET A 38 -26.60 35.61 -8.83
CA MET A 38 -26.04 35.89 -10.16
C MET A 38 -25.45 37.30 -10.19
N ASP A 39 -24.34 37.49 -10.90
CA ASP A 39 -23.75 38.80 -11.12
C ASP A 39 -24.49 39.56 -12.23
N SER A 40 -24.91 38.84 -13.28
CA SER A 40 -25.63 39.41 -14.43
C SER A 40 -26.39 38.34 -15.23
N VAL A 41 -27.32 38.80 -16.08
CA VAL A 41 -28.03 37.98 -17.07
C VAL A 41 -28.00 38.70 -18.41
N VAL A 42 -27.54 38.02 -19.46
CA VAL A 42 -27.63 38.47 -20.85
C VAL A 42 -28.99 38.06 -21.41
N VAL A 43 -29.69 39.01 -22.02
CA VAL A 43 -31.03 38.86 -22.60
C VAL A 43 -30.96 39.15 -24.09
N THR A 44 -31.27 38.16 -24.92
CA THR A 44 -31.34 38.28 -26.38
C THR A 44 -32.77 38.11 -26.85
N ASN A 45 -33.29 39.05 -27.64
CA ASN A 45 -34.54 38.87 -28.39
C ASN A 45 -34.20 38.33 -29.78
N VAL A 46 -34.44 37.04 -29.99
CA VAL A 46 -34.11 36.33 -31.23
C VAL A 46 -35.01 36.81 -32.38
N SER A 47 -36.29 37.08 -32.10
CA SER A 47 -37.24 37.58 -33.10
C SER A 47 -36.93 38.99 -33.63
N ARG A 48 -36.24 39.84 -32.84
CA ARG A 48 -35.92 41.23 -33.17
C ARG A 48 -34.42 41.54 -33.30
N ASN A 49 -33.56 40.54 -33.11
CA ASN A 49 -32.10 40.61 -33.27
C ASN A 49 -31.46 41.76 -32.46
N TRP A 50 -31.68 41.77 -31.15
CA TRP A 50 -30.96 42.63 -30.20
C TRP A 50 -30.59 41.84 -28.94
N THR A 51 -29.53 42.28 -28.26
CA THR A 51 -29.02 41.70 -27.01
C THR A 51 -28.71 42.81 -26.01
N GLU A 52 -29.03 42.59 -24.74
CA GLU A 52 -28.84 43.52 -23.62
C GLU A 52 -28.28 42.79 -22.39
N SER A 53 -27.60 43.52 -21.49
CA SER A 53 -27.09 42.98 -20.22
C SER A 53 -27.85 43.56 -19.02
N VAL A 54 -28.32 42.67 -18.15
CA VAL A 54 -29.05 42.99 -16.90
C VAL A 54 -28.13 42.67 -15.73
N VAL A 55 -28.00 43.56 -14.74
CA VAL A 55 -27.00 43.42 -13.66
C VAL A 55 -27.64 43.47 -12.27
N TYR A 56 -27.10 42.67 -11.33
CA TYR A 56 -27.53 42.47 -9.94
C TYR A 56 -27.60 43.82 -9.15
N PRO A 57 -28.57 44.06 -8.22
CA PRO A 57 -28.87 43.20 -7.06
C PRO A 57 -30.32 42.72 -6.81
N ASP A 58 -31.33 43.13 -7.59
CA ASP A 58 -32.67 42.51 -7.49
C ASP A 58 -33.23 42.29 -8.90
N THR A 59 -33.33 41.02 -9.31
CA THR A 59 -33.61 40.56 -10.68
C THR A 59 -35.10 40.50 -10.99
N ILE A 60 -35.78 41.66 -10.92
CA ILE A 60 -37.15 41.85 -11.38
C ILE A 60 -37.18 42.98 -12.41
N ILE A 61 -37.42 42.62 -13.68
CA ILE A 61 -37.68 43.57 -14.77
C ILE A 61 -39.19 43.74 -14.91
N VAL A 62 -39.66 44.97 -15.06
CA VAL A 62 -41.06 45.28 -15.38
C VAL A 62 -41.11 45.98 -16.74
N VAL A 63 -41.77 45.34 -17.70
CA VAL A 63 -41.86 45.75 -19.10
C VAL A 63 -43.23 46.38 -19.35
N GLY A 64 -43.28 47.70 -19.54
CA GLY A 64 -44.51 48.47 -19.76
C GLY A 64 -44.52 49.19 -21.11
N GLY A 65 -45.59 49.01 -21.89
CA GLY A 65 -45.70 49.52 -23.26
C GLY A 65 -46.09 51.00 -23.36
N THR A 66 -45.17 51.93 -23.09
CA THR A 66 -45.24 53.32 -23.62
C THR A 66 -43.85 53.95 -23.68
N VAL A 67 -43.39 54.31 -24.88
CA VAL A 67 -42.15 55.05 -25.07
C VAL A 67 -42.33 56.52 -24.63
N GLY A 68 -41.68 56.90 -23.53
CA GLY A 68 -41.39 58.30 -23.23
C GLY A 68 -41.60 58.75 -21.77
N ASN A 69 -40.52 59.28 -21.19
CA ASN A 69 -40.49 60.17 -20.03
C ASN A 69 -41.08 59.65 -18.70
N ASN A 70 -40.20 59.11 -17.85
CA ASN A 70 -40.23 59.44 -16.41
C ASN A 70 -38.80 59.46 -15.84
N LEU A 71 -38.16 60.64 -15.80
CA LEU A 71 -36.94 60.83 -15.02
C LEU A 71 -37.22 60.44 -13.57
N ASN A 72 -36.53 59.43 -13.06
CA ASN A 72 -36.77 58.92 -11.71
C ASN A 72 -35.47 58.98 -10.88
N ILE A 73 -34.94 60.21 -10.74
CA ILE A 73 -33.69 60.53 -10.05
C ILE A 73 -33.64 59.85 -8.66
N VAL A 74 -32.59 59.08 -8.40
CA VAL A 74 -32.21 58.64 -7.06
C VAL A 74 -30.83 59.20 -6.76
N THR A 75 -30.70 59.93 -5.67
CA THR A 75 -29.43 60.55 -5.25
C THR A 75 -28.56 59.56 -4.47
N ASN A 76 -28.22 58.44 -5.11
CA ASN A 76 -27.14 57.58 -4.63
C ASN A 76 -25.79 58.16 -5.08
N MET A 77 -24.76 57.97 -4.25
CA MET A 77 -23.49 58.71 -4.36
C MET A 77 -22.34 57.72 -4.28
N GLY A 78 -21.78 57.33 -5.44
CA GLY A 78 -20.68 56.36 -5.49
C GLY A 78 -20.19 56.02 -6.88
N LEU A 79 -19.54 54.85 -6.98
CA LEU A 79 -19.16 54.18 -8.22
C LEU A 79 -20.35 53.36 -8.73
N GLU A 80 -20.79 53.61 -9.96
CA GLU A 80 -21.84 52.83 -10.60
C GLU A 80 -21.29 51.56 -11.26
N GLN A 81 -22.15 50.56 -11.40
CA GLN A 81 -21.80 49.26 -11.97
C GLN A 81 -21.42 49.39 -13.46
N ASN A 82 -20.50 48.54 -13.93
CA ASN A 82 -19.96 48.64 -15.28
C ASN A 82 -20.99 48.21 -16.35
N VAL A 83 -20.91 48.83 -17.53
CA VAL A 83 -21.79 48.54 -18.67
C VAL A 83 -20.95 48.43 -19.95
N PRO A 84 -21.06 47.33 -20.73
CA PRO A 84 -21.81 46.12 -20.41
C PRO A 84 -21.16 45.31 -19.27
N ASN A 85 -21.93 44.41 -18.65
CA ASN A 85 -21.46 43.40 -17.70
C ASN A 85 -22.30 42.11 -17.90
N PRO A 86 -21.73 40.98 -18.37
CA PRO A 86 -20.33 40.77 -18.71
C PRO A 86 -19.86 41.65 -19.88
N PHE A 87 -18.54 41.79 -20.04
CA PHE A 87 -17.93 42.54 -21.14
C PHE A 87 -16.89 41.72 -21.89
N ASP A 88 -16.73 42.01 -23.18
CA ASP A 88 -15.64 41.47 -24.01
C ASP A 88 -14.53 42.54 -24.11
N CYS A 89 -13.45 42.34 -23.36
CA CYS A 89 -12.25 43.18 -23.30
C CYS A 89 -12.40 44.61 -22.77
N GLU A 90 -13.39 45.39 -23.22
CA GLU A 90 -13.61 46.79 -22.86
C GLU A 90 -15.00 47.03 -22.25
N THR A 91 -15.07 47.87 -21.21
CA THR A 91 -16.30 48.26 -20.50
C THR A 91 -16.21 49.69 -19.99
N ARG A 92 -17.31 50.26 -19.50
CA ARG A 92 -17.38 51.63 -18.99
C ARG A 92 -18.03 51.69 -17.62
N VAL A 93 -17.53 52.59 -16.78
CA VAL A 93 -18.12 52.95 -15.47
C VAL A 93 -18.35 54.46 -15.37
N GLU A 94 -19.31 54.86 -14.53
CA GLU A 94 -19.46 56.25 -14.08
C GLU A 94 -19.20 56.35 -12.57
N LEU A 95 -18.54 57.44 -12.14
CA LEU A 95 -18.22 57.72 -10.74
C LEU A 95 -18.76 59.11 -10.35
N ALA A 96 -19.62 59.17 -9.34
CA ALA A 96 -20.18 60.42 -8.82
C ALA A 96 -19.25 61.06 -7.77
N VAL A 97 -18.72 62.25 -8.08
CA VAL A 97 -17.81 63.03 -7.22
C VAL A 97 -18.54 64.26 -6.69
N LEU A 98 -18.74 64.34 -5.37
CA LEU A 98 -19.65 65.32 -4.72
C LEU A 98 -19.04 66.71 -4.48
N LYS A 99 -17.72 66.82 -4.56
CA LYS A 99 -16.91 68.04 -4.44
C LYS A 99 -15.52 67.69 -4.95
N ARG A 100 -14.71 68.69 -5.30
CA ARG A 100 -13.35 68.41 -5.80
C ARG A 100 -12.53 67.59 -4.79
N GLU A 101 -12.11 66.40 -5.20
CA GLU A 101 -11.37 65.42 -4.39
C GLU A 101 -10.37 64.64 -5.27
N ASP A 102 -9.33 64.10 -4.63
CA ASP A 102 -8.37 63.22 -5.29
C ASP A 102 -8.88 61.78 -5.25
N VAL A 103 -8.91 61.15 -6.42
CA VAL A 103 -9.49 59.82 -6.65
C VAL A 103 -8.39 58.85 -7.06
N ARG A 104 -8.39 57.66 -6.45
CA ARG A 104 -7.61 56.49 -6.87
C ARG A 104 -8.57 55.39 -7.31
N MET A 105 -8.36 54.81 -8.48
CA MET A 105 -9.12 53.64 -8.94
C MET A 105 -8.16 52.49 -9.24
N GLN A 106 -8.47 51.29 -8.77
CA GLN A 106 -7.66 50.09 -8.93
C GLN A 106 -8.52 48.96 -9.50
N LEU A 107 -8.05 48.32 -10.55
CA LEU A 107 -8.59 47.09 -11.12
C LEU A 107 -7.81 45.92 -10.54
N LEU A 108 -8.48 44.97 -9.91
CA LEU A 108 -7.89 43.79 -9.29
C LEU A 108 -8.42 42.51 -9.94
N ASP A 109 -7.55 41.51 -10.14
CA ASP A 109 -7.95 40.16 -10.54
C ASP A 109 -8.50 39.33 -9.36
N VAL A 110 -8.91 38.08 -9.60
CA VAL A 110 -9.44 37.18 -8.57
C VAL A 110 -8.43 36.86 -7.45
N ALA A 111 -7.13 36.99 -7.72
CA ALA A 111 -6.04 36.81 -6.76
C ALA A 111 -5.67 38.12 -6.02
N GLY A 112 -6.33 39.23 -6.33
CA GLY A 112 -6.12 40.53 -5.68
C GLY A 112 -4.93 41.33 -6.20
N HIS A 113 -4.30 40.94 -7.32
CA HIS A 113 -3.24 41.74 -7.92
C HIS A 113 -3.83 42.96 -8.64
N VAL A 114 -3.22 44.14 -8.47
CA VAL A 114 -3.65 45.37 -9.15
C VAL A 114 -3.19 45.33 -10.61
N CYS A 115 -4.08 44.92 -11.52
CA CYS A 115 -3.79 44.83 -12.95
C CYS A 115 -3.73 46.20 -13.65
N ALA A 116 -4.43 47.20 -13.13
CA ALA A 116 -4.41 48.57 -13.63
C ALA A 116 -4.77 49.58 -12.53
N GLU A 117 -4.21 50.79 -12.62
CA GLU A 117 -4.47 51.87 -11.66
C GLU A 117 -4.64 53.22 -12.38
N TYR A 118 -5.57 54.03 -11.88
CA TYR A 118 -5.72 55.45 -12.20
C TYR A 118 -5.61 56.29 -10.92
N THR A 119 -4.96 57.45 -11.01
CA THR A 119 -4.99 58.48 -9.97
C THR A 119 -5.22 59.86 -10.58
N GLY A 120 -6.05 60.69 -9.95
CA GLY A 120 -6.29 62.06 -10.43
C GLY A 120 -7.23 62.89 -9.57
N SER A 121 -7.05 64.21 -9.61
CA SER A 121 -7.90 65.20 -8.93
C SER A 121 -9.13 65.49 -9.78
N LEU A 122 -10.31 65.03 -9.35
CA LEU A 122 -11.57 65.22 -10.07
C LEU A 122 -12.41 66.32 -9.41
N ASN A 123 -13.20 67.04 -10.21
CA ASN A 123 -14.08 68.11 -9.74
C ASN A 123 -15.43 67.54 -9.23
N GLU A 124 -16.34 68.42 -8.82
CA GLU A 124 -17.74 68.05 -8.62
C GLU A 124 -18.38 67.67 -9.97
N GLY A 125 -19.01 66.50 -10.05
CA GLY A 125 -19.63 65.98 -11.27
C GLY A 125 -19.71 64.46 -11.32
N VAL A 126 -20.26 63.92 -12.41
CA VAL A 126 -20.18 62.49 -12.73
C VAL A 126 -19.05 62.30 -13.75
N HIS A 127 -18.19 61.30 -13.52
CA HIS A 127 -16.96 61.10 -14.25
C HIS A 127 -16.94 59.72 -14.93
N VAL A 128 -16.69 59.70 -16.24
CA VAL A 128 -16.69 58.50 -17.07
C VAL A 128 -15.28 57.91 -17.14
N PHE A 129 -15.18 56.59 -16.99
CA PHE A 129 -13.95 55.85 -17.23
C PHE A 129 -14.19 54.70 -18.20
N ASP A 130 -13.31 54.58 -19.19
CA ASP A 130 -13.20 53.39 -20.04
C ASP A 130 -12.16 52.45 -19.41
N ILE A 131 -12.55 51.18 -19.26
CA ILE A 131 -11.76 50.15 -18.59
C ILE A 131 -11.55 49.01 -19.58
N SER A 132 -10.34 48.44 -19.57
CA SER A 132 -10.05 47.22 -20.30
C SER A 132 -9.41 46.16 -19.40
N ALA A 133 -9.65 44.89 -19.69
CA ALA A 133 -9.15 43.72 -18.96
C ALA A 133 -8.54 42.68 -19.92
N ALA A 134 -7.61 41.85 -19.42
CA ALA A 134 -6.76 41.02 -20.28
C ALA A 134 -7.24 39.57 -20.47
N ASN A 135 -7.60 38.91 -19.36
CA ASN A 135 -8.01 37.50 -19.34
C ASN A 135 -9.51 37.38 -19.00
N PRO A 136 -10.23 36.36 -19.49
CA PRO A 136 -11.58 36.04 -19.06
C PRO A 136 -11.56 35.62 -17.58
N GLN A 137 -12.15 36.43 -16.72
CA GLN A 137 -12.31 36.20 -15.28
C GLN A 137 -13.17 37.31 -14.66
N THR A 138 -13.51 37.14 -13.39
CA THR A 138 -14.06 38.20 -12.55
C THR A 138 -12.95 39.16 -12.11
N TYR A 139 -13.26 40.46 -12.08
CA TYR A 139 -12.40 41.52 -11.56
C TYR A 139 -13.15 42.36 -10.52
N ILE A 140 -12.42 42.92 -9.57
CA ILE A 140 -12.92 43.93 -8.63
C ILE A 140 -12.38 45.30 -9.03
N LEU A 141 -13.26 46.29 -9.15
CA LEU A 141 -12.86 47.68 -9.35
C LEU A 141 -13.11 48.47 -8.05
N ASN A 142 -12.03 48.91 -7.42
CA ASN A 142 -12.06 49.72 -6.20
C ASN A 142 -11.82 51.19 -6.55
N ALA A 143 -12.76 52.09 -6.23
CA ALA A 143 -12.61 53.54 -6.29
C ALA A 143 -12.52 54.14 -4.88
N ILE A 144 -11.42 54.82 -4.58
CA ILE A 144 -11.12 55.43 -3.28
C ILE A 144 -11.18 56.96 -3.42
N LEU A 145 -12.01 57.59 -2.59
CA LEU A 145 -12.30 59.03 -2.57
C LEU A 145 -12.13 59.55 -1.14
N GLY A 146 -10.91 60.00 -0.82
CA GLY A 146 -10.51 60.36 0.54
C GLY A 146 -10.58 59.16 1.49
N SER A 147 -11.49 59.21 2.48
CA SER A 147 -11.73 58.13 3.44
C SER A 147 -12.90 57.22 3.06
N ARG A 148 -13.37 57.25 1.81
CA ARG A 148 -14.44 56.40 1.28
C ARG A 148 -13.88 55.46 0.23
N SER A 149 -14.34 54.22 0.23
CA SER A 149 -14.10 53.24 -0.82
C SER A 149 -15.42 52.73 -1.38
N TYR A 150 -15.51 52.64 -2.69
CA TYR A 150 -16.59 51.98 -3.42
C TYR A 150 -16.00 50.84 -4.22
N SER A 151 -16.70 49.72 -4.27
CA SER A 151 -16.22 48.50 -4.93
C SER A 151 -17.35 47.95 -5.80
N ILE A 152 -17.04 47.63 -7.06
CA ILE A 152 -17.95 46.91 -7.96
C ILE A 152 -17.29 45.64 -8.49
N ARG A 153 -18.11 44.68 -8.90
CA ARG A 153 -17.68 43.43 -9.52
C ARG A 153 -17.96 43.45 -11.01
N MET A 154 -16.94 43.20 -11.81
CA MET A 154 -17.00 43.24 -13.27
C MET A 154 -16.59 41.88 -13.83
N VAL A 155 -17.31 41.37 -14.82
CA VAL A 155 -17.10 40.05 -15.42
C VAL A 155 -16.57 40.22 -16.84
N ASN A 156 -15.29 39.90 -17.08
CA ASN A 156 -14.73 39.88 -18.43
C ASN A 156 -14.86 38.48 -19.02
N VAL A 157 -15.40 38.37 -20.22
CA VAL A 157 -15.40 37.16 -21.05
C VAL A 157 -14.40 37.24 -22.22
N GLY A 158 -13.84 38.42 -22.48
CA GLY A 158 -12.86 38.66 -23.55
C GLY A 158 -11.43 38.28 -23.20
N SER A 159 -10.59 38.06 -24.23
CA SER A 159 -9.19 37.67 -24.04
C SER A 159 -8.23 38.38 -25.00
N GLY A 160 -6.98 38.55 -24.57
CA GLY A 160 -5.88 39.07 -25.41
C GLY A 160 -5.76 40.61 -25.42
N CYS A 161 -6.54 41.31 -24.61
CA CYS A 161 -6.46 42.76 -24.46
C CYS A 161 -5.52 43.15 -23.30
N GLY A 162 -5.26 44.44 -23.12
CA GLY A 162 -4.43 44.94 -22.01
C GLY A 162 -5.28 45.44 -20.84
N CYS A 163 -4.84 45.24 -19.60
CA CYS A 163 -5.50 45.87 -18.44
C CYS A 163 -5.26 47.39 -18.42
N SER A 164 -6.31 48.21 -18.36
CA SER A 164 -6.18 49.66 -18.24
C SER A 164 -7.42 50.34 -17.62
N ILE A 165 -7.22 51.52 -17.02
CA ILE A 165 -8.28 52.43 -16.60
C ILE A 165 -7.98 53.80 -17.23
N LYS A 166 -8.89 54.35 -18.03
CA LYS A 166 -8.71 55.60 -18.77
C LYS A 166 -9.84 56.56 -18.40
N TYR A 167 -9.50 57.79 -17.98
CA TYR A 167 -10.49 58.83 -17.72
C TYR A 167 -10.97 59.47 -19.03
N SER A 168 -12.29 59.43 -19.28
CA SER A 168 -12.87 59.75 -20.59
C SER A 168 -13.73 61.02 -20.61
N GLY A 169 -14.01 61.62 -19.45
CA GLY A 169 -14.64 62.94 -19.36
C GLY A 169 -15.75 63.05 -18.32
N LEU A 170 -16.61 64.06 -18.49
CA LEU A 170 -17.81 64.25 -17.66
C LEU A 170 -19.00 63.48 -18.25
N GLY A 171 -19.66 62.70 -17.40
CA GLY A 171 -20.91 61.99 -17.70
C GLY A 171 -22.12 62.93 -17.64
N LYS A 172 -23.30 62.42 -18.02
CA LYS A 172 -24.54 63.22 -18.06
C LYS A 172 -25.44 63.09 -16.83
N GLY A 173 -25.15 62.15 -15.94
CA GLY A 173 -25.99 61.84 -14.77
C GLY A 173 -26.70 60.50 -14.93
N ILE A 174 -26.97 59.88 -13.78
CA ILE A 174 -27.18 58.43 -13.65
C ILE A 174 -28.64 58.05 -13.93
N VAL A 175 -28.83 56.89 -14.56
CA VAL A 175 -30.11 56.22 -14.85
C VAL A 175 -30.17 54.90 -14.05
N ARG A 176 -31.39 54.42 -13.75
CA ARG A 176 -31.60 53.26 -12.85
C ARG A 176 -31.28 51.91 -13.49
N LYS A 177 -31.29 50.87 -12.64
CA LYS A 177 -31.50 49.45 -13.00
C LYS A 177 -32.32 49.30 -14.29
N PHE A 178 -31.65 48.89 -15.36
CA PHE A 178 -32.21 48.50 -16.65
C PHE A 178 -33.26 49.49 -17.23
N GLU A 179 -32.78 50.56 -17.87
CA GLU A 179 -33.53 51.23 -18.94
C GLU A 179 -32.96 50.84 -20.30
N THR A 180 -33.82 50.34 -21.20
CA THR A 180 -33.49 50.12 -22.62
C THR A 180 -34.57 50.74 -23.50
N THR A 181 -34.18 51.15 -24.72
CA THR A 181 -35.10 51.59 -25.77
C THR A 181 -35.58 50.43 -26.65
N ASN A 182 -35.12 49.21 -26.42
CA ASN A 182 -35.49 48.04 -27.20
C ASN A 182 -36.92 47.59 -26.84
N GLU A 183 -37.72 47.32 -27.88
CA GLU A 183 -39.13 46.98 -27.74
C GLU A 183 -39.32 45.47 -27.51
N PHE A 184 -40.04 45.14 -26.44
CA PHE A 184 -40.47 43.80 -26.04
C PHE A 184 -41.95 43.63 -26.36
N GLU A 185 -42.31 42.59 -27.10
CA GLU A 185 -43.69 42.25 -27.43
C GLU A 185 -44.04 40.81 -27.04
N LEU A 186 -45.31 40.57 -26.74
CA LEU A 186 -45.83 39.23 -26.50
C LEU A 186 -45.72 38.37 -27.77
N GLY A 187 -45.20 37.15 -27.61
CA GLY A 187 -44.91 36.22 -28.70
C GLY A 187 -43.57 36.44 -29.40
N ASN A 188 -42.66 37.25 -28.83
CA ASN A 188 -41.25 37.29 -29.25
C ASN A 188 -40.49 36.14 -28.60
N ASP A 189 -39.59 35.50 -29.34
CA ASP A 189 -38.70 34.45 -28.87
C ASP A 189 -37.46 35.05 -28.21
N MET A 190 -37.24 34.67 -26.95
CA MET A 190 -36.18 35.21 -26.08
C MET A 190 -35.19 34.10 -25.71
N GLN A 191 -33.93 34.49 -25.55
CA GLN A 191 -32.83 33.64 -25.11
C GLN A 191 -32.13 34.32 -23.92
N TYR A 192 -31.83 33.55 -22.87
CA TYR A 192 -31.28 34.02 -21.61
C TYR A 192 -30.04 33.24 -21.20
N VAL A 193 -29.00 33.93 -20.75
CA VAL A 193 -27.75 33.34 -20.22
C VAL A 193 -27.35 34.07 -18.94
N GLY A 194 -27.22 33.33 -17.84
CA GLY A 194 -26.78 33.84 -16.54
C GLY A 194 -25.26 33.75 -16.37
N TYR A 195 -24.71 34.71 -15.63
CA TYR A 195 -23.32 34.73 -15.20
C TYR A 195 -23.28 34.92 -13.68
N ALA A 196 -22.61 34.00 -12.98
CA ALA A 196 -22.50 34.00 -11.53
C ALA A 196 -21.08 33.58 -11.13
N THR A 197 -20.45 34.31 -10.22
CA THR A 197 -19.16 33.91 -9.67
C THR A 197 -19.37 33.16 -8.35
N ILE A 198 -19.02 31.88 -8.32
CA ILE A 198 -19.25 30.96 -7.20
C ILE A 198 -17.90 30.50 -6.68
N ASP A 199 -17.69 30.60 -5.36
CA ASP A 199 -16.44 30.28 -4.65
C ASP A 199 -15.16 31.01 -5.16
N GLY A 200 -15.32 32.00 -6.05
CA GLY A 200 -14.24 32.80 -6.65
C GLY A 200 -14.17 32.71 -8.17
N ASP A 201 -14.63 31.58 -8.74
CA ASP A 201 -14.58 31.30 -10.17
C ASP A 201 -15.86 31.75 -10.90
N LEU A 202 -15.69 32.20 -12.15
CA LEU A 202 -16.79 32.61 -13.03
C LEU A 202 -17.49 31.38 -13.62
N VAL A 203 -18.77 31.21 -13.29
CA VAL A 203 -19.64 30.16 -13.84
C VAL A 203 -20.68 30.79 -14.77
N VAL A 204 -20.95 30.12 -15.89
CA VAL A 204 -21.98 30.50 -16.87
C VAL A 204 -23.12 29.49 -16.77
N SER A 205 -24.37 29.94 -16.92
CA SER A 205 -25.52 29.04 -16.89
C SER A 205 -25.73 28.31 -18.22
N ASP A 206 -26.55 27.27 -18.17
CA ASP A 206 -27.28 26.79 -19.36
C ASP A 206 -28.02 27.94 -20.06
N THR A 207 -28.12 27.86 -21.38
CA THR A 207 -28.89 28.81 -22.20
C THR A 207 -30.36 28.43 -22.19
N VAL A 208 -31.24 29.35 -21.77
CA VAL A 208 -32.69 29.11 -21.73
C VAL A 208 -33.38 29.88 -22.86
N GLU A 209 -34.12 29.15 -23.71
CA GLU A 209 -34.89 29.71 -24.82
C GLU A 209 -36.40 29.54 -24.59
N GLN A 210 -37.16 30.64 -24.64
CA GLN A 210 -38.62 30.64 -24.49
C GLN A 210 -39.26 31.89 -25.10
N SER A 211 -40.49 31.76 -25.62
CA SER A 211 -41.27 32.91 -26.08
C SER A 211 -41.86 33.70 -24.91
N LEU A 212 -41.85 35.03 -24.99
CA LEU A 212 -42.40 35.94 -23.98
C LEU A 212 -43.94 35.96 -24.06
N THR A 213 -44.64 35.24 -23.19
CA THR A 213 -46.11 35.03 -23.30
C THR A 213 -46.94 35.66 -22.17
N GLU A 214 -46.35 35.85 -21.00
CA GLU A 214 -46.97 36.42 -19.79
C GLU A 214 -45.87 36.78 -18.79
N ASN A 215 -46.21 36.99 -17.50
CA ASN A 215 -45.21 37.15 -16.45
C ASN A 215 -44.41 35.84 -16.29
N GLN A 216 -43.08 35.91 -16.40
CA GLN A 216 -42.21 34.74 -16.45
C GLN A 216 -41.13 34.81 -15.38
N CYS A 217 -40.86 33.68 -14.74
CA CYS A 217 -39.68 33.48 -13.90
C CYS A 217 -38.77 32.47 -14.60
N VAL A 218 -37.53 32.86 -14.87
CA VAL A 218 -36.54 32.07 -15.60
C VAL A 218 -35.51 31.52 -14.61
N THR A 219 -35.46 30.20 -14.48
CA THR A 219 -34.40 29.51 -13.73
C THR A 219 -33.21 29.27 -14.63
N LEU A 220 -32.04 29.76 -14.23
CA LEU A 220 -30.77 29.63 -14.93
C LEU A 220 -29.89 28.66 -14.13
N HIS A 221 -29.57 27.51 -14.71
CA HIS A 221 -28.87 26.42 -14.03
C HIS A 221 -27.36 26.54 -14.22
N PHE A 222 -26.60 26.44 -13.13
CA PHE A 222 -25.13 26.59 -13.11
C PHE A 222 -24.46 25.27 -12.72
N THR A 223 -23.55 24.80 -13.58
CA THR A 223 -22.88 23.49 -13.44
C THR A 223 -21.49 23.65 -12.80
N ARG A 224 -21.27 23.07 -11.61
CA ARG A 224 -19.91 22.83 -11.09
C ARG A 224 -19.25 21.67 -11.85
N SER A 225 -17.92 21.68 -11.96
CA SER A 225 -17.13 20.70 -12.72
C SER A 225 -15.92 20.19 -11.91
N LEU A 226 -15.23 19.17 -12.44
CA LEU A 226 -13.98 18.66 -11.85
C LEU A 226 -12.84 19.69 -12.00
N PRO A 227 -11.91 19.80 -11.04
CA PRO A 227 -10.81 20.74 -11.13
C PRO A 227 -9.91 20.41 -12.32
N GLN A 228 -9.29 21.44 -12.90
CA GLN A 228 -8.35 21.31 -14.01
C GLN A 228 -6.92 21.37 -13.47
N VAL A 229 -6.09 20.42 -13.88
CA VAL A 229 -4.74 20.18 -13.31
C VAL A 229 -3.74 20.00 -14.44
N GLU A 230 -2.52 20.49 -14.26
CA GLU A 230 -1.36 20.35 -15.14
C GLU A 230 -0.26 19.62 -14.34
N THR A 231 0.20 18.47 -14.82
CA THR A 231 1.35 17.76 -14.24
C THR A 231 2.62 18.40 -14.79
N LEU A 232 3.57 18.78 -13.95
CA LEU A 232 4.81 19.43 -14.39
C LEU A 232 6.00 18.47 -14.34
N VAL A 233 7.08 18.80 -15.05
CA VAL A 233 8.28 17.94 -15.18
C VAL A 233 9.00 17.82 -13.82
N ALA A 234 9.33 16.59 -13.42
CA ALA A 234 10.06 16.31 -12.19
C ALA A 234 11.48 16.93 -12.21
N SER A 235 11.96 17.35 -11.04
CA SER A 235 13.28 17.95 -10.84
C SER A 235 14.06 17.23 -9.76
N SER A 236 15.37 17.48 -9.65
CA SER A 236 16.23 16.90 -8.62
C SER A 236 16.14 15.37 -8.56
N VAL A 237 16.00 14.73 -9.73
CA VAL A 237 16.05 13.27 -9.86
C VAL A 237 17.44 12.80 -9.44
N THR A 238 17.49 11.72 -8.67
CA THR A 238 18.71 11.02 -8.22
C THR A 238 18.58 9.52 -8.50
N ASN A 239 19.44 8.68 -7.93
CA ASN A 239 19.27 7.23 -7.93
C ASN A 239 18.17 6.73 -6.97
N LEU A 240 17.68 7.55 -6.02
CA LEU A 240 16.72 7.14 -4.97
C LEU A 240 15.54 8.13 -4.75
N SER A 241 15.54 9.29 -5.41
CA SER A 241 14.54 10.35 -5.17
C SER A 241 14.22 11.19 -6.41
N ALA A 242 13.10 11.90 -6.38
CA ALA A 242 12.73 12.94 -7.36
C ALA A 242 11.68 13.90 -6.78
N ILE A 243 11.76 15.19 -7.11
CA ILE A 243 10.74 16.19 -6.75
C ILE A 243 9.72 16.30 -7.87
N LEU A 244 8.47 15.91 -7.59
CA LEU A 244 7.32 16.08 -8.48
C LEU A 244 6.71 17.48 -8.31
N HIS A 245 6.15 18.01 -9.39
CA HIS A 245 5.55 19.34 -9.47
C HIS A 245 4.19 19.28 -10.18
N GLY A 246 3.21 20.05 -9.72
CA GLY A 246 1.88 20.13 -10.29
C GLY A 246 1.27 21.51 -10.14
N ARG A 247 0.29 21.84 -10.98
CA ARG A 247 -0.44 23.12 -10.98
C ARG A 247 -1.93 22.89 -11.14
N ILE A 248 -2.73 23.71 -10.45
CA ILE A 248 -4.17 23.80 -10.68
C ILE A 248 -4.43 24.95 -11.67
N THR A 249 -5.12 24.66 -12.76
CA THR A 249 -5.41 25.61 -13.86
C THR A 249 -6.86 26.12 -13.83
N GLY A 250 -7.72 25.53 -13.00
CA GLY A 250 -9.04 26.06 -12.62
C GLY A 250 -9.70 25.17 -11.56
N THR A 251 -10.50 25.72 -10.64
CA THR A 251 -11.05 24.90 -9.53
C THR A 251 -12.26 24.06 -9.94
N GLY A 252 -12.91 24.41 -11.06
CA GLY A 252 -14.18 23.83 -11.49
C GLY A 252 -15.42 24.50 -10.87
N GLY A 253 -15.26 25.64 -10.18
CA GLY A 253 -16.35 26.34 -9.49
C GLY A 253 -16.59 25.83 -8.06
N SER A 254 -15.56 25.28 -7.42
CA SER A 254 -15.62 24.77 -6.05
C SER A 254 -14.22 24.65 -5.46
N SER A 255 -14.05 25.08 -4.20
CA SER A 255 -12.77 25.05 -3.48
C SER A 255 -12.07 23.70 -3.53
N ILE A 256 -10.74 23.75 -3.68
CA ILE A 256 -9.88 22.56 -3.64
C ILE A 256 -9.78 22.06 -2.20
N ILE A 257 -10.06 20.77 -2.00
CA ILE A 257 -10.01 20.05 -0.73
C ILE A 257 -8.61 19.45 -0.51
N ALA A 258 -8.04 18.86 -1.56
CA ALA A 258 -6.73 18.21 -1.55
C ALA A 258 -6.10 18.22 -2.96
N CYS A 259 -4.79 18.07 -3.03
CA CYS A 259 -4.03 17.88 -4.27
C CYS A 259 -2.78 17.04 -4.01
N GLY A 260 -2.24 16.40 -5.04
CA GLY A 260 -1.12 15.48 -4.88
C GLY A 260 -0.75 14.77 -6.18
N PHE A 261 -0.11 13.62 -6.05
CA PHE A 261 0.37 12.83 -7.18
C PHE A 261 -0.01 11.35 -7.01
N TYR A 262 -0.46 10.72 -8.09
CA TYR A 262 -0.42 9.28 -8.26
C TYR A 262 0.88 8.90 -8.99
N TYR A 263 1.47 7.75 -8.68
CA TYR A 263 2.69 7.27 -9.33
C TYR A 263 2.81 5.74 -9.35
N GLY A 264 3.70 5.22 -10.21
CA GLY A 264 3.95 3.80 -10.37
C GLY A 264 5.10 3.52 -11.34
N THR A 265 5.45 2.25 -11.56
CA THR A 265 6.48 1.83 -12.54
C THR A 265 5.89 1.45 -13.90
N SER A 266 4.57 1.63 -14.08
CA SER A 266 3.82 1.44 -15.32
C SER A 266 2.98 2.69 -15.63
N GLU A 267 2.81 3.03 -16.91
CA GLU A 267 1.92 4.12 -17.34
C GLU A 267 0.45 3.78 -17.09
N ASP A 268 0.09 2.49 -17.18
CA ASP A 268 -1.26 1.96 -17.00
C ASP A 268 -1.61 1.64 -15.52
N ASP A 269 -0.65 1.66 -14.59
CA ASP A 269 -0.87 1.36 -13.16
C ASP A 269 -0.10 2.32 -12.24
N LEU A 270 -0.77 3.42 -11.87
CA LEU A 270 -0.30 4.41 -10.90
C LEU A 270 -0.84 4.09 -9.49
N SER A 271 -0.53 2.90 -8.98
CA SER A 271 -1.10 2.34 -7.74
C SER A 271 -0.61 3.00 -6.44
N GLN A 272 0.44 3.82 -6.47
CA GLN A 272 0.92 4.61 -5.32
C GLN A 272 0.34 6.03 -5.37
N ASN A 273 0.17 6.69 -4.22
CA ASN A 273 -0.20 8.10 -4.18
C ASN A 273 0.43 8.86 -3.00
N VAL A 274 0.54 10.18 -3.15
CA VAL A 274 1.02 11.12 -2.11
C VAL A 274 0.22 12.42 -2.15
N THR A 275 -0.02 13.03 -1.00
CA THR A 275 -0.71 14.33 -0.86
C THR A 275 0.31 15.47 -0.72
N ALA A 276 0.09 16.59 -1.40
CA ALA A 276 0.99 17.75 -1.45
C ALA A 276 0.31 19.03 -0.94
N THR A 277 1.10 19.97 -0.42
CA THR A 277 0.59 21.29 0.01
C THR A 277 0.43 22.23 -1.17
N LEU A 278 -0.76 22.81 -1.33
CA LEU A 278 -1.05 23.84 -2.32
C LEU A 278 -0.54 25.21 -1.87
N THR A 279 0.14 25.95 -2.75
CA THR A 279 0.53 27.36 -2.55
C THR A 279 0.47 28.08 -3.90
N ASP A 280 -0.28 29.18 -3.97
CA ASP A 280 -0.44 30.00 -5.19
C ASP A 280 -0.75 29.17 -6.46
N ASN A 281 -1.70 28.23 -6.34
CA ASN A 281 -2.13 27.27 -7.37
C ASN A 281 -1.05 26.28 -7.86
N VAL A 282 0.09 26.16 -7.17
CA VAL A 282 1.16 25.20 -7.45
C VAL A 282 1.37 24.29 -6.23
N PHE A 283 1.77 23.04 -6.47
CA PHE A 283 2.11 22.08 -5.42
C PHE A 283 3.27 21.19 -5.86
N SER A 284 4.03 20.66 -4.89
CA SER A 284 5.19 19.82 -5.13
C SER A 284 5.37 18.79 -4.02
N TYR A 285 5.99 17.66 -4.32
CA TYR A 285 6.29 16.59 -3.36
C TYR A 285 7.64 15.94 -3.70
N GLU A 286 8.46 15.65 -2.69
CA GLU A 286 9.71 14.91 -2.86
C GLU A 286 9.45 13.41 -2.64
N LEU A 287 9.42 12.64 -3.73
CA LEU A 287 9.43 11.18 -3.65
C LEU A 287 10.85 10.72 -3.27
N ALA A 288 10.92 9.81 -2.31
CA ALA A 288 12.13 9.12 -1.87
C ALA A 288 11.92 7.60 -1.97
N ASP A 289 12.89 6.81 -1.48
CA ASP A 289 12.87 5.34 -1.45
C ASP A 289 12.61 4.69 -2.82
N LEU A 290 12.98 5.38 -3.91
CA LEU A 290 12.80 4.91 -5.29
C LEU A 290 13.85 3.87 -5.68
N THR A 291 13.47 2.91 -6.53
CA THR A 291 14.42 2.01 -7.18
C THR A 291 15.28 2.81 -8.18
N PHE A 292 16.58 2.56 -8.18
CA PHE A 292 17.58 3.08 -9.13
C PHE A 292 17.30 2.63 -10.59
N GLY A 293 17.84 3.35 -11.58
CA GLY A 293 17.72 3.01 -13.01
C GLY A 293 16.28 2.78 -13.54
N THR A 294 15.26 3.12 -12.75
CA THR A 294 13.87 2.69 -12.92
C THR A 294 13.05 3.85 -13.41
N THR A 295 12.19 3.57 -14.41
CA THR A 295 11.28 4.59 -14.94
C THR A 295 10.00 4.61 -14.12
N TYR A 296 9.76 5.75 -13.49
CA TYR A 296 8.53 6.03 -12.74
C TYR A 296 7.63 6.93 -13.56
N TYR A 297 6.38 6.52 -13.68
CA TYR A 297 5.29 7.29 -14.24
C TYR A 297 4.53 7.97 -13.10
N TYR A 298 4.03 9.18 -13.33
CA TYR A 298 3.31 9.97 -12.33
C TYR A 298 2.30 10.94 -12.96
N GLN A 299 1.26 11.27 -12.20
CA GLN A 299 0.17 12.14 -12.62
C GLN A 299 -0.29 13.01 -11.45
N SER A 300 -0.41 14.32 -11.66
CA SER A 300 -0.96 15.24 -10.67
C SER A 300 -2.48 15.08 -10.54
N TYR A 301 -3.00 15.22 -9.31
CA TYR A 301 -4.44 15.24 -9.03
C TYR A 301 -4.82 16.44 -8.16
N ALA A 302 -6.10 16.85 -8.23
CA ALA A 302 -6.74 17.75 -7.27
C ALA A 302 -8.21 17.33 -7.05
N ILE A 303 -8.75 17.60 -5.87
CA ILE A 303 -10.12 17.20 -5.46
C ILE A 303 -10.91 18.44 -5.09
N ASN A 304 -12.15 18.56 -5.57
CA ASN A 304 -13.15 19.55 -5.11
C ASN A 304 -14.46 18.83 -4.69
N ASN A 305 -15.52 19.57 -4.35
CA ASN A 305 -16.80 18.97 -3.93
C ASN A 305 -17.53 18.16 -5.04
N VAL A 306 -17.07 18.21 -6.30
CA VAL A 306 -17.59 17.43 -7.43
C VAL A 306 -16.80 16.11 -7.59
N GLY A 307 -15.50 16.12 -7.28
CA GLY A 307 -14.63 14.95 -7.32
C GLY A 307 -13.19 15.27 -7.70
N THR A 308 -12.45 14.25 -8.13
CA THR A 308 -11.03 14.35 -8.52
C THR A 308 -10.85 14.70 -9.99
N GLY A 309 -10.07 15.74 -10.26
CA GLY A 309 -9.50 16.05 -11.57
C GLY A 309 -8.02 15.66 -11.63
N TYR A 310 -7.55 15.30 -12.82
CA TYR A 310 -6.21 14.74 -13.06
C TYR A 310 -5.51 15.49 -14.20
N GLY A 311 -4.19 15.65 -14.10
CA GLY A 311 -3.33 16.18 -15.16
C GLY A 311 -2.92 15.10 -16.17
N GLU A 312 -1.94 15.40 -17.02
CA GLU A 312 -1.32 14.41 -17.91
C GLU A 312 -0.42 13.43 -17.13
N VAL A 313 -0.22 12.21 -17.66
CA VAL A 313 0.83 11.33 -17.14
C VAL A 313 2.19 11.82 -17.67
N ARG A 314 3.20 11.81 -16.80
CA ARG A 314 4.61 12.08 -17.12
C ARG A 314 5.48 10.96 -16.58
N LEU A 315 6.75 10.95 -16.98
CA LEU A 315 7.74 9.99 -16.47
C LEU A 315 9.07 10.65 -16.15
N PHE A 316 9.84 10.00 -15.29
CA PHE A 316 11.28 10.22 -15.09
C PHE A 316 11.97 8.88 -14.85
N THR A 317 13.29 8.83 -15.02
CA THR A 317 14.10 7.63 -14.74
C THR A 317 15.15 7.99 -13.71
N THR A 318 15.26 7.22 -12.62
CA THR A 318 16.30 7.41 -11.59
C THR A 318 17.70 7.05 -12.12
N ASP A 319 18.74 7.66 -11.54
CA ASP A 319 20.12 7.47 -12.01
C ASP A 319 20.60 6.01 -11.84
N SER A 320 21.46 5.58 -12.78
CA SER A 320 22.14 4.27 -12.79
C SER A 320 23.65 4.37 -12.50
N SER A 321 24.11 5.49 -11.94
CA SER A 321 25.52 5.74 -11.64
C SER A 321 25.70 6.41 -10.28
N LEU A 322 26.82 6.13 -9.61
CA LEU A 322 27.18 6.67 -8.30
C LEU A 322 28.61 7.20 -8.34
N ASN A 323 28.80 8.47 -7.97
CA ASN A 323 30.08 9.21 -8.06
C ASN A 323 30.73 9.19 -9.47
N GLY A 324 29.93 9.00 -10.53
CA GLY A 324 30.40 8.90 -11.91
C GLY A 324 30.79 7.49 -12.37
N HIS A 325 30.44 6.45 -11.60
CA HIS A 325 30.65 5.04 -11.92
C HIS A 325 29.30 4.33 -12.10
N ASP A 326 29.10 3.63 -13.21
CA ASP A 326 27.84 2.93 -13.50
C ASP A 326 27.72 1.61 -12.71
N PHE A 327 26.52 1.30 -12.21
CA PHE A 327 26.19 0.05 -11.53
C PHE A 327 25.04 -0.71 -12.21
N VAL A 328 24.89 -1.99 -11.85
CA VAL A 328 23.89 -2.92 -12.38
C VAL A 328 23.27 -3.72 -11.23
N ASP A 329 21.94 -3.72 -11.15
CA ASP A 329 21.20 -4.74 -10.40
C ASP A 329 21.03 -6.02 -11.25
N LEU A 330 21.19 -7.17 -10.60
CA LEU A 330 21.06 -8.51 -11.18
C LEU A 330 19.83 -9.26 -10.64
N GLY A 331 18.92 -8.59 -9.92
CA GLY A 331 17.75 -9.20 -9.30
C GLY A 331 18.15 -10.14 -8.16
N LEU A 332 19.18 -9.77 -7.41
CA LEU A 332 19.67 -10.54 -6.27
C LEU A 332 18.75 -10.34 -5.05
N PRO A 333 18.45 -11.40 -4.26
CA PRO A 333 17.62 -11.29 -3.05
C PRO A 333 18.03 -10.22 -2.03
N SER A 334 19.31 -9.85 -1.97
CA SER A 334 19.84 -8.75 -1.15
C SER A 334 19.60 -7.34 -1.69
N GLY A 335 19.34 -7.18 -3.00
CA GLY A 335 19.37 -5.90 -3.70
C GLY A 335 20.79 -5.34 -3.91
N THR A 336 21.84 -6.16 -3.84
CA THR A 336 23.24 -5.72 -4.04
C THR A 336 23.49 -5.23 -5.46
N LEU A 337 23.92 -3.97 -5.59
CA LEU A 337 24.20 -3.33 -6.89
C LEU A 337 25.67 -3.44 -7.24
N TRP A 338 25.98 -4.03 -8.40
CA TRP A 338 27.34 -4.37 -8.82
C TRP A 338 27.94 -3.34 -9.79
N ALA A 339 29.20 -2.97 -9.60
CA ALA A 339 29.91 -2.09 -10.54
C ALA A 339 30.00 -2.70 -11.94
N THR A 340 29.79 -1.87 -12.96
CA THR A 340 29.97 -2.27 -14.38
C THR A 340 31.42 -2.64 -14.70
N CYS A 341 32.40 -2.00 -14.06
CA CYS A 341 33.84 -2.23 -14.25
C CYS A 341 34.58 -2.49 -12.91
N ASN A 342 35.88 -2.81 -12.99
CA ASN A 342 36.75 -2.95 -11.81
C ASN A 342 37.19 -1.57 -11.26
N VAL A 343 37.62 -1.49 -10.00
CA VAL A 343 38.28 -0.27 -9.49
C VAL A 343 39.54 0.00 -10.34
N GLY A 344 39.71 1.24 -10.80
CA GLY A 344 40.76 1.63 -11.76
C GLY A 344 40.47 1.33 -13.24
N ALA A 345 39.37 0.66 -13.57
CA ALA A 345 38.96 0.38 -14.95
C ALA A 345 38.10 1.50 -15.57
N THR A 346 38.18 1.63 -16.90
CA THR A 346 37.32 2.53 -17.70
C THR A 346 36.21 1.80 -18.46
N SER A 347 36.25 0.47 -18.53
CA SER A 347 35.26 -0.38 -19.19
C SER A 347 35.10 -1.71 -18.45
N PRO A 348 33.98 -2.45 -18.63
CA PRO A 348 33.78 -3.77 -18.01
C PRO A 348 34.85 -4.80 -18.34
N GLU A 349 35.53 -4.66 -19.48
CA GLU A 349 36.57 -5.56 -19.96
C GLU A 349 37.98 -5.24 -19.44
N ASP A 350 38.24 -4.02 -18.96
CA ASP A 350 39.53 -3.64 -18.40
C ASP A 350 39.78 -4.37 -17.06
N TYR A 351 41.00 -4.87 -16.86
CA TYR A 351 41.36 -5.59 -15.63
C TYR A 351 41.34 -4.72 -14.37
N GLY A 352 41.38 -3.40 -14.52
CA GLY A 352 41.46 -2.43 -13.43
C GLY A 352 42.81 -2.47 -12.70
N ASP A 353 42.83 -1.81 -11.55
CA ASP A 353 43.97 -1.76 -10.64
C ASP A 353 44.02 -2.98 -9.71
N TYR A 354 45.19 -3.17 -9.09
CA TYR A 354 45.47 -4.29 -8.17
C TYR A 354 45.81 -3.75 -6.78
N PHE A 355 45.19 -4.33 -5.75
CA PHE A 355 45.34 -3.89 -4.37
C PHE A 355 45.80 -5.05 -3.49
N ALA A 356 46.60 -4.75 -2.47
CA ALA A 356 46.80 -5.67 -1.36
C ALA A 356 45.60 -5.54 -0.41
N TRP A 357 45.25 -6.60 0.33
CA TRP A 357 44.01 -6.57 1.11
C TRP A 357 44.10 -5.55 2.25
N GLY A 358 43.18 -4.58 2.26
CA GLY A 358 43.20 -3.44 3.18
C GLY A 358 44.13 -2.29 2.77
N GLU A 359 44.73 -2.33 1.58
CA GLU A 359 45.50 -1.20 1.05
C GLU A 359 44.74 -0.51 -0.08
N THR A 360 44.64 0.81 0.02
CA THR A 360 43.86 1.68 -0.87
C THR A 360 44.64 2.22 -2.07
N VAL A 361 45.93 1.85 -2.20
CA VAL A 361 46.89 2.40 -3.17
C VAL A 361 47.64 1.28 -3.88
N THR A 362 47.90 1.46 -5.18
CA THR A 362 48.63 0.50 -6.04
C THR A 362 50.15 0.56 -5.82
N LYS A 363 50.88 -0.50 -6.22
CA LYS A 363 52.32 -0.66 -5.95
C LYS A 363 53.07 -1.32 -7.12
N ASP A 364 54.35 -1.00 -7.27
CA ASP A 364 55.24 -1.66 -8.23
C ASP A 364 55.57 -3.14 -7.88
N SER A 365 55.28 -3.57 -6.64
CA SER A 365 55.58 -4.92 -6.16
C SER A 365 54.72 -5.33 -4.95
N TYR A 366 54.20 -6.55 -4.97
CA TYR A 366 53.28 -7.11 -3.96
C TYR A 366 53.94 -8.27 -3.19
N SER A 367 54.25 -8.05 -1.90
CA SER A 367 54.95 -9.03 -1.04
C SER A 367 54.85 -8.62 0.43
N HIS A 368 55.11 -9.53 1.38
CA HIS A 368 55.24 -9.21 2.81
C HIS A 368 56.30 -8.12 3.16
N VAL A 369 57.22 -7.78 2.25
CA VAL A 369 58.18 -6.68 2.43
C VAL A 369 57.55 -5.31 2.08
N THR A 370 56.48 -5.34 1.28
CA THR A 370 55.76 -4.16 0.76
C THR A 370 54.30 -4.13 1.18
N TYR A 371 53.88 -4.96 2.15
CA TYR A 371 52.52 -5.03 2.69
C TYR A 371 52.39 -4.17 3.94
N LEU A 372 51.40 -3.27 3.97
CA LEU A 372 51.25 -2.22 4.98
C LEU A 372 50.99 -2.76 6.40
N TYR A 373 50.34 -3.91 6.52
CA TYR A 373 49.89 -4.47 7.80
C TYR A 373 50.67 -5.70 8.28
N CYS A 374 51.94 -5.84 7.89
CA CYS A 374 52.86 -6.75 8.57
C CYS A 374 54.27 -6.17 8.73
N ASN A 375 54.99 -6.59 9.78
CA ASN A 375 56.35 -6.15 10.07
C ASN A 375 57.38 -7.19 9.61
N GLY A 376 57.66 -7.22 8.29
CA GLY A 376 58.73 -8.01 7.69
C GLY A 376 58.51 -9.53 7.66
N SER A 377 57.30 -10.00 8.02
CA SER A 377 56.89 -11.41 7.95
C SER A 377 55.36 -11.49 7.90
N THR A 378 54.83 -12.43 7.13
CA THR A 378 53.38 -12.65 6.99
C THR A 378 52.69 -13.01 8.32
N SER A 379 53.40 -13.70 9.22
CA SER A 379 52.97 -13.99 10.60
C SER A 379 53.48 -12.93 11.62
N ALA A 380 53.61 -11.68 11.19
CA ALA A 380 53.91 -10.53 12.05
C ALA A 380 52.95 -9.37 11.75
N LEU A 381 51.65 -9.64 11.80
CA LEU A 381 50.56 -8.73 11.46
C LEU A 381 50.42 -7.58 12.45
N THR A 382 50.01 -6.41 11.97
CA THR A 382 49.82 -5.19 12.78
C THR A 382 48.41 -4.60 12.70
N LYS A 383 47.50 -5.23 11.95
CA LYS A 383 46.08 -4.88 11.82
C LYS A 383 45.30 -6.05 11.24
N TYR A 384 44.04 -6.23 11.64
CA TYR A 384 43.17 -7.35 11.28
C TYR A 384 43.81 -8.68 11.67
N CYS A 385 43.89 -8.95 12.97
CA CYS A 385 44.63 -10.09 13.50
C CYS A 385 43.93 -10.66 14.74
N ASN A 386 43.21 -11.77 14.58
CA ASN A 386 42.49 -12.45 15.65
C ASN A 386 43.31 -13.56 16.35
N ASP A 387 44.55 -13.82 15.91
CA ASP A 387 45.44 -14.87 16.44
C ASP A 387 46.79 -14.28 16.90
N THR A 388 47.11 -14.43 18.18
CA THR A 388 48.36 -13.92 18.79
C THR A 388 49.62 -14.59 18.24
N SER A 389 49.52 -15.76 17.59
CA SER A 389 50.64 -16.43 16.92
C SER A 389 51.04 -15.78 15.59
N CYS A 390 50.14 -15.00 14.98
CA CYS A 390 50.37 -14.28 13.74
C CYS A 390 50.56 -12.76 13.95
N GLY A 391 50.40 -12.26 15.17
CA GLY A 391 50.52 -10.84 15.51
C GLY A 391 51.94 -10.39 15.85
N TYR A 392 52.36 -9.25 15.31
CA TYR A 392 53.65 -8.64 15.67
C TYR A 392 53.69 -8.31 17.17
N ASN A 393 54.69 -8.83 17.89
CA ASN A 393 54.79 -8.78 19.35
C ASN A 393 53.54 -9.29 20.10
N GLY A 394 52.76 -10.19 19.48
CA GLY A 394 51.51 -10.72 20.04
C GLY A 394 50.30 -9.79 19.92
N PHE A 395 50.34 -8.80 19.02
CA PHE A 395 49.21 -7.94 18.68
C PHE A 395 47.97 -8.74 18.25
N THR A 396 46.79 -8.37 18.76
CA THR A 396 45.50 -8.79 18.18
C THR A 396 44.47 -7.67 18.22
N ASP A 397 43.49 -7.76 17.33
CA ASP A 397 42.26 -6.99 17.32
C ASP A 397 41.05 -7.91 17.04
N THR A 398 39.85 -7.34 16.97
CA THR A 398 38.59 -8.07 16.69
C THR A 398 38.06 -7.79 15.28
N LEU A 399 38.90 -7.27 14.37
CA LEU A 399 38.45 -6.81 13.06
C LEU A 399 38.47 -7.95 12.04
N THR A 400 37.29 -8.33 11.53
CA THR A 400 37.11 -9.42 10.56
C THR A 400 36.73 -8.94 9.16
N MET A 401 36.30 -7.69 9.01
CA MET A 401 35.94 -7.06 7.73
C MET A 401 36.63 -5.70 7.59
N LEU A 402 36.95 -5.32 6.35
CA LEU A 402 37.57 -4.03 6.04
C LEU A 402 36.76 -2.85 6.59
N GLN A 403 37.47 -1.89 7.17
CA GLN A 403 36.94 -0.58 7.55
C GLN A 403 37.00 0.36 6.33
N PRO A 404 36.10 1.36 6.21
CA PRO A 404 36.04 2.25 5.03
C PRO A 404 37.34 3.02 4.70
N SER A 405 38.26 3.17 5.66
CA SER A 405 39.57 3.79 5.45
C SER A 405 40.63 2.87 4.83
N ASP A 406 40.34 1.57 4.77
CA ASP A 406 41.19 0.50 4.22
C ASP A 406 40.56 -0.16 2.97
N ASP A 407 39.31 0.21 2.64
CA ASP A 407 38.57 -0.31 1.50
C ASP A 407 39.00 0.41 0.20
N ALA A 408 39.55 -0.35 -0.74
CA ALA A 408 40.09 0.21 -1.98
C ALA A 408 39.02 0.79 -2.92
N ALA A 409 37.76 0.33 -2.86
CA ALA A 409 36.68 0.91 -3.63
C ALA A 409 36.21 2.22 -2.98
N THR A 410 35.94 2.22 -1.67
CA THR A 410 35.53 3.45 -0.96
C THR A 410 36.58 4.56 -1.10
N ALA A 411 37.87 4.22 -0.99
CA ALA A 411 38.94 5.21 -1.07
C ALA A 411 39.21 5.78 -2.47
N ASN A 412 38.88 5.05 -3.54
CA ASN A 412 39.14 5.49 -4.92
C ASN A 412 37.89 6.01 -5.64
N TRP A 413 36.69 5.50 -5.31
CA TRP A 413 35.41 5.88 -5.93
C TRP A 413 34.47 6.65 -4.98
N GLY A 414 34.87 6.85 -3.72
CA GLY A 414 34.15 7.66 -2.74
C GLY A 414 33.13 6.90 -1.88
N GLU A 415 32.48 7.64 -0.98
CA GLU A 415 31.42 7.11 -0.12
C GLU A 415 30.26 6.55 -0.96
N GLY A 416 29.64 5.48 -0.45
CA GLY A 416 28.63 4.69 -1.18
C GLY A 416 29.18 3.52 -2.01
N TRP A 417 30.51 3.40 -2.19
CA TRP A 417 31.16 2.23 -2.81
C TRP A 417 31.98 1.44 -1.80
N ARG A 418 32.10 0.12 -1.97
CA ARG A 418 32.97 -0.77 -1.18
C ARG A 418 33.36 -2.07 -1.92
N ILE A 419 34.28 -2.84 -1.33
CA ILE A 419 34.58 -4.23 -1.72
C ILE A 419 33.38 -5.14 -1.29
N PRO A 420 32.98 -6.14 -2.11
CA PRO A 420 31.89 -7.05 -1.77
C PRO A 420 32.25 -7.98 -0.60
N THR A 421 31.25 -8.45 0.14
CA THR A 421 31.42 -9.53 1.12
C THR A 421 31.65 -10.87 0.40
N LYS A 422 32.13 -11.88 1.14
CA LYS A 422 32.12 -13.25 0.60
C LYS A 422 30.69 -13.72 0.29
N GLU A 423 29.74 -13.29 1.12
CA GLU A 423 28.33 -13.65 1.06
C GLU A 423 27.65 -13.09 -0.20
N GLU A 424 28.03 -11.90 -0.65
CA GLU A 424 27.56 -11.31 -1.91
C GLU A 424 28.13 -12.04 -3.14
N PHE A 425 29.40 -12.46 -3.11
CA PHE A 425 29.92 -13.34 -4.16
C PHE A 425 29.30 -14.75 -4.11
N ASN A 426 28.89 -15.26 -2.93
CA ASN A 426 28.10 -16.51 -2.84
C ASN A 426 26.73 -16.31 -3.48
N GLU A 427 26.06 -15.19 -3.20
CA GLU A 427 24.77 -14.85 -3.76
C GLU A 427 24.82 -14.69 -5.28
N LEU A 428 25.86 -14.03 -5.80
CA LEU A 428 26.15 -13.92 -7.24
C LEU A 428 26.30 -15.31 -7.89
N LEU A 429 27.03 -16.24 -7.27
CA LEU A 429 27.16 -17.62 -7.77
C LEU A 429 25.85 -18.41 -7.72
N ASN A 430 25.05 -18.21 -6.67
CA ASN A 430 23.85 -19.02 -6.41
C ASN A 430 22.63 -18.54 -7.21
N ASN A 431 22.55 -17.25 -7.58
CA ASN A 431 21.38 -16.64 -8.20
C ASN A 431 21.62 -16.13 -9.64
N CYS A 432 22.86 -16.00 -10.10
CA CYS A 432 23.17 -15.61 -11.49
C CYS A 432 23.68 -16.78 -12.32
N THR A 433 23.31 -16.81 -13.60
CA THR A 433 23.90 -17.74 -14.58
C THR A 433 25.29 -17.22 -14.99
N GLY A 434 26.34 -17.81 -14.43
CA GLY A 434 27.74 -17.50 -14.77
C GLY A 434 28.27 -18.31 -15.96
N THR A 435 28.73 -17.64 -17.01
CA THR A 435 29.33 -18.28 -18.20
C THR A 435 30.73 -17.74 -18.51
N TRP A 436 31.73 -18.63 -18.67
CA TRP A 436 33.05 -18.24 -19.16
C TRP A 436 32.97 -17.87 -20.65
N THR A 437 33.41 -16.67 -21.00
CA THR A 437 33.28 -16.10 -22.35
C THR A 437 34.44 -15.18 -22.70
N THR A 438 34.52 -14.77 -23.97
CA THR A 438 35.51 -13.81 -24.48
C THR A 438 34.78 -12.57 -24.99
N ARG A 439 34.83 -11.48 -24.23
CA ARG A 439 34.22 -10.18 -24.57
C ARG A 439 35.30 -9.23 -25.06
N ASN A 440 35.16 -8.71 -26.29
CA ASN A 440 36.13 -7.81 -26.95
C ASN A 440 37.60 -8.29 -26.92
N GLY A 441 37.82 -9.60 -26.93
CA GLY A 441 39.14 -10.23 -26.87
C GLY A 441 39.67 -10.54 -25.46
N VAL A 442 38.98 -10.06 -24.41
CA VAL A 442 39.28 -10.37 -23.01
C VAL A 442 38.46 -11.57 -22.57
N ASN A 443 39.12 -12.59 -22.00
CA ASN A 443 38.43 -13.70 -21.35
C ASN A 443 37.94 -13.30 -19.95
N GLY A 444 36.80 -13.84 -19.52
CA GLY A 444 36.24 -13.62 -18.19
C GLY A 444 34.95 -14.40 -17.98
N TYR A 445 34.24 -14.13 -16.89
CA TYR A 445 32.87 -14.61 -16.68
C TYR A 445 31.85 -13.50 -16.96
N LEU A 446 30.81 -13.83 -17.73
CA LEU A 446 29.58 -13.07 -17.82
C LEU A 446 28.57 -13.68 -16.85
N PHE A 447 28.15 -12.92 -15.85
CA PHE A 447 27.07 -13.29 -14.93
C PHE A 447 25.79 -12.59 -15.37
N THR A 448 24.75 -13.37 -15.63
CA THR A 448 23.41 -12.88 -15.97
C THR A 448 22.46 -13.12 -14.80
N GLY A 449 21.80 -12.05 -14.35
CA GLY A 449 20.87 -12.03 -13.24
C GLY A 449 19.50 -12.64 -13.55
N THR A 450 18.68 -12.77 -12.51
CA THR A 450 17.28 -13.24 -12.60
C THR A 450 16.42 -12.26 -13.41
N ASN A 451 16.70 -10.97 -13.29
CA ASN A 451 16.08 -9.87 -14.06
C ASN A 451 16.61 -9.76 -15.52
N GLY A 452 17.55 -10.62 -15.95
CA GLY A 452 18.14 -10.61 -17.29
C GLY A 452 19.27 -9.59 -17.51
N ASN A 453 19.57 -8.71 -16.56
CA ASN A 453 20.75 -7.84 -16.61
C ASN A 453 22.04 -8.66 -16.46
N SER A 454 23.19 -8.09 -16.80
CA SER A 454 24.47 -8.81 -16.68
C SER A 454 25.68 -7.94 -16.39
N ILE A 455 26.66 -8.52 -15.69
CA ILE A 455 28.01 -7.96 -15.48
C ILE A 455 29.07 -8.90 -16.04
N PHE A 456 30.18 -8.33 -16.52
CA PHE A 456 31.34 -9.09 -16.96
C PHE A 456 32.51 -8.85 -16.00
N LEU A 457 33.00 -9.93 -15.37
CA LEU A 457 34.23 -9.92 -14.59
C LEU A 457 35.36 -10.48 -15.47
N PRO A 458 36.34 -9.65 -15.90
CA PRO A 458 37.45 -10.12 -16.70
C PRO A 458 38.38 -11.03 -15.88
N ALA A 459 39.07 -11.95 -16.54
CA ALA A 459 40.07 -12.83 -15.94
C ALA A 459 41.35 -12.03 -15.64
N ALA A 460 41.32 -11.20 -14.60
CA ALA A 460 42.36 -10.22 -14.26
C ALA A 460 43.64 -10.83 -13.64
N GLY A 461 43.63 -12.11 -13.28
CA GLY A 461 44.76 -12.75 -12.60
C GLY A 461 45.04 -12.15 -11.21
N LEU A 462 46.31 -12.23 -10.81
CA LEU A 462 46.84 -11.75 -9.53
C LEU A 462 48.36 -11.51 -9.64
N ILE A 463 48.90 -10.64 -8.79
CA ILE A 463 50.30 -10.18 -8.80
C ILE A 463 51.02 -10.60 -7.50
N TYR A 464 52.27 -11.07 -7.66
CA TYR A 464 53.23 -11.26 -6.57
C TYR A 464 54.64 -10.85 -7.01
N GLY A 465 55.39 -10.23 -6.11
CA GLY A 465 56.61 -9.47 -6.43
C GLY A 465 56.34 -8.36 -7.46
N ALA A 466 57.36 -7.97 -8.20
CA ALA A 466 57.25 -7.12 -9.40
C ALA A 466 56.90 -7.96 -10.65
N GLY A 467 55.94 -8.88 -10.52
CA GLY A 467 55.51 -9.78 -11.60
C GLY A 467 54.37 -9.18 -12.45
N SER A 468 54.17 -9.73 -13.65
CA SER A 468 52.95 -9.45 -14.44
C SER A 468 51.77 -10.26 -13.88
N PRO A 469 50.55 -9.71 -13.83
CA PRO A 469 49.36 -10.49 -13.56
C PRO A 469 49.14 -11.56 -14.64
N ASN A 470 48.63 -12.72 -14.25
CA ASN A 470 48.37 -13.87 -15.12
C ASN A 470 47.01 -13.74 -15.86
N VAL A 471 46.81 -12.60 -16.52
CA VAL A 471 45.55 -12.20 -17.18
C VAL A 471 45.07 -13.20 -18.24
N GLY A 472 43.76 -13.22 -18.50
CA GLY A 472 43.11 -14.04 -19.52
C GLY A 472 43.00 -15.53 -19.20
N SER A 473 43.61 -15.99 -18.09
CA SER A 473 43.62 -17.41 -17.67
C SER A 473 42.77 -17.70 -16.42
N ARG A 474 42.68 -16.73 -15.52
CA ARG A 474 41.90 -16.78 -14.26
C ARG A 474 41.53 -15.39 -13.77
N GLY A 475 40.43 -15.23 -13.05
CA GLY A 475 40.14 -14.08 -12.20
C GLY A 475 40.42 -14.41 -10.74
N ALA A 476 40.85 -13.41 -9.98
CA ALA A 476 40.96 -13.47 -8.52
C ALA A 476 40.64 -12.07 -7.98
N TYR A 477 39.62 -11.99 -7.14
CA TYR A 477 39.02 -10.72 -6.69
C TYR A 477 38.89 -10.70 -5.18
N TRP A 478 39.36 -9.65 -4.52
CA TRP A 478 39.21 -9.57 -3.06
C TRP A 478 37.74 -9.50 -2.63
N THR A 479 37.41 -10.20 -1.54
CA THR A 479 36.24 -9.86 -0.71
C THR A 479 36.70 -8.99 0.46
N ASN A 480 35.77 -8.30 1.12
CA ASN A 480 36.07 -7.45 2.28
C ASN A 480 36.43 -8.25 3.56
N SER A 481 36.48 -9.58 3.49
CA SER A 481 36.32 -10.49 4.63
C SER A 481 37.60 -11.32 4.89
N ILE A 482 38.06 -11.36 6.14
CA ILE A 482 39.27 -12.11 6.52
C ILE A 482 39.03 -13.63 6.48
N TYR A 483 40.06 -14.40 6.16
CA TYR A 483 40.01 -15.87 6.21
C TYR A 483 40.18 -16.39 7.65
N ASN A 484 39.82 -17.64 7.90
CA ASN A 484 39.92 -18.30 9.22
C ASN A 484 41.34 -18.28 9.82
N ASN A 485 42.37 -18.13 8.97
CA ASN A 485 43.73 -17.76 9.36
C ASN A 485 43.95 -16.29 8.95
N PRO A 486 44.27 -15.36 9.88
CA PRO A 486 44.33 -13.93 9.59
C PRO A 486 45.46 -13.51 8.64
N VAL A 487 46.37 -14.41 8.26
CA VAL A 487 47.38 -14.14 7.23
C VAL A 487 46.77 -14.07 5.81
N SER A 488 45.60 -14.70 5.60
CA SER A 488 44.86 -14.69 4.33
C SER A 488 43.55 -13.89 4.43
N ALA A 489 43.02 -13.50 3.27
CA ALA A 489 41.64 -13.06 3.11
C ALA A 489 40.91 -13.97 2.11
N TRP A 490 39.58 -13.99 2.16
CA TRP A 490 38.79 -14.69 1.13
C TRP A 490 38.90 -13.97 -0.21
N ASP A 491 38.88 -14.73 -1.29
CA ASP A 491 38.77 -14.18 -2.64
C ASP A 491 37.70 -14.91 -3.46
N PHE A 492 37.22 -14.21 -4.49
CA PHE A 492 36.39 -14.78 -5.53
C PHE A 492 37.27 -15.19 -6.71
N TYR A 493 37.46 -16.51 -6.84
CA TYR A 493 38.37 -17.13 -7.78
C TYR A 493 37.64 -17.82 -8.93
N PHE A 494 38.12 -17.63 -10.16
CA PHE A 494 37.58 -18.34 -11.31
C PHE A 494 38.59 -18.59 -12.43
N ASN A 495 38.32 -19.60 -13.25
CA ASN A 495 39.00 -19.94 -14.49
C ASN A 495 38.03 -20.70 -15.42
N SER A 496 38.46 -21.07 -16.64
CA SER A 496 37.59 -21.70 -17.64
C SER A 496 36.97 -23.06 -17.27
N GLY A 497 37.30 -23.64 -16.11
CA GLY A 497 36.73 -24.89 -15.60
C GLY A 497 36.28 -24.87 -14.13
N SER A 498 36.29 -23.71 -13.45
CA SER A 498 35.84 -23.60 -12.06
C SER A 498 35.61 -22.13 -11.67
N CYS A 499 34.60 -21.87 -10.83
CA CYS A 499 34.26 -20.57 -10.27
C CYS A 499 33.84 -20.77 -8.81
N THR A 500 34.42 -20.04 -7.85
CA THR A 500 34.27 -20.34 -6.41
C THR A 500 34.58 -19.13 -5.50
N THR A 501 33.95 -19.12 -4.33
CA THR A 501 34.17 -18.22 -3.18
C THR A 501 34.93 -18.89 -2.04
N ASN A 502 35.33 -20.15 -2.21
CA ASN A 502 36.00 -20.96 -1.20
C ASN A 502 37.51 -21.12 -1.48
N ASP A 503 38.11 -20.15 -2.17
CA ASP A 503 39.56 -19.98 -2.25
C ASP A 503 40.02 -18.85 -1.30
N CYS A 504 41.33 -18.73 -1.04
CA CYS A 504 41.89 -17.62 -0.27
C CYS A 504 43.35 -17.35 -0.63
N TYR A 505 43.72 -16.06 -0.72
CA TYR A 505 45.12 -15.64 -0.93
C TYR A 505 45.69 -14.92 0.29
N LEU A 506 47.02 -14.99 0.42
CA LEU A 506 47.79 -14.23 1.40
C LEU A 506 47.60 -12.74 1.15
N ARG A 507 47.34 -11.96 2.20
CA ARG A 507 46.86 -10.56 2.07
C ARG A 507 47.83 -9.60 1.35
N GLU A 508 49.10 -9.96 1.25
CA GLU A 508 50.12 -9.16 0.55
C GLU A 508 50.03 -9.18 -0.99
N TYR A 509 49.22 -10.07 -1.59
CA TYR A 509 49.07 -10.23 -3.04
C TYR A 509 48.26 -9.09 -3.67
N GLY A 510 48.58 -8.75 -4.92
CA GLY A 510 47.78 -7.79 -5.71
C GLY A 510 46.65 -8.49 -6.43
N LEU A 511 45.40 -8.33 -5.98
CA LEU A 511 44.19 -8.80 -6.66
C LEU A 511 43.34 -7.60 -7.11
N SER A 512 42.49 -7.80 -8.11
CA SER A 512 41.56 -6.76 -8.58
C SER A 512 40.35 -6.62 -7.65
N VAL A 513 39.66 -5.49 -7.75
CA VAL A 513 38.43 -5.21 -7.02
C VAL A 513 37.29 -4.96 -8.01
N ARG A 514 36.17 -5.65 -7.80
CA ARG A 514 34.88 -5.39 -8.44
C ARG A 514 33.96 -4.83 -7.37
N ALA A 515 33.72 -3.52 -7.38
CA ALA A 515 33.00 -2.85 -6.30
C ALA A 515 31.50 -3.16 -6.30
N VAL A 516 30.85 -2.97 -5.15
CA VAL A 516 29.39 -2.92 -4.99
C VAL A 516 28.98 -1.63 -4.29
N CYS A 517 27.75 -1.19 -4.54
CA CYS A 517 27.18 -0.03 -3.85
C CYS A 517 26.75 -0.42 -2.43
N ILE A 518 26.82 0.55 -1.52
CA ILE A 518 26.13 0.51 -0.23
C ILE A 518 24.71 1.03 -0.46
N THR A 519 23.70 0.26 -0.08
CA THR A 519 22.27 0.61 -0.18
C THR A 519 21.70 0.90 1.20
N ALA A 520 20.48 1.44 1.31
CA ALA A 520 19.79 1.53 2.59
C ALA A 520 19.43 0.12 3.13
N PRO A 521 19.33 -0.10 4.46
CA PRO A 521 19.08 -1.43 5.00
C PRO A 521 17.71 -1.99 4.60
N VAL A 522 17.62 -3.29 4.31
CA VAL A 522 16.34 -3.95 3.99
C VAL A 522 15.62 -4.31 5.29
N VAL A 523 14.49 -3.63 5.55
CA VAL A 523 13.73 -3.74 6.79
C VAL A 523 12.35 -4.32 6.55
N ARG A 524 11.87 -5.18 7.46
CA ARG A 524 10.51 -5.73 7.47
C ARG A 524 9.81 -5.40 8.79
N THR A 525 8.73 -4.62 8.70
CA THR A 525 7.77 -4.44 9.80
C THR A 525 6.99 -5.74 9.99
N LYS A 526 6.83 -6.20 11.24
CA LYS A 526 6.06 -7.39 11.60
C LYS A 526 4.82 -6.98 12.39
N ARG A 527 3.77 -7.81 12.36
CA ARG A 527 2.50 -7.53 13.06
C ARG A 527 2.75 -7.33 14.56
N ALA A 528 2.05 -6.37 15.16
CA ALA A 528 2.07 -6.14 16.59
C ALA A 528 1.56 -7.38 17.35
N ALA A 529 2.00 -7.51 18.59
CA ALA A 529 1.57 -8.56 19.51
C ALA A 529 1.38 -7.96 20.91
N GLU A 530 0.68 -8.68 21.78
CA GLU A 530 0.43 -8.24 23.17
C GLU A 530 -0.25 -6.85 23.19
N VAL A 531 -1.10 -6.60 22.19
CA VAL A 531 -1.88 -5.38 21.99
C VAL A 531 -2.99 -5.31 23.03
N ASN A 532 -3.07 -4.18 23.72
CA ASN A 532 -4.06 -3.85 24.73
C ASN A 532 -4.37 -2.33 24.67
N SER A 533 -5.33 -1.84 25.46
CA SER A 533 -5.84 -0.46 25.39
C SER A 533 -4.81 0.63 25.68
N SER A 534 -3.68 0.28 26.34
CA SER A 534 -2.66 1.24 26.78
C SER A 534 -1.25 0.92 26.31
N SER A 535 -1.01 -0.25 25.68
CA SER A 535 0.31 -0.67 25.20
C SER A 535 0.24 -1.74 24.09
N ALA A 536 1.34 -1.89 23.35
CA ALA A 536 1.50 -2.91 22.32
C ALA A 536 2.98 -3.21 22.08
N ILE A 537 3.34 -4.45 21.75
CA ILE A 537 4.70 -4.79 21.31
C ILE A 537 4.77 -4.81 19.79
N ILE A 538 5.28 -3.73 19.21
CA ILE A 538 5.59 -3.64 17.78
C ILE A 538 6.91 -4.35 17.49
N LYS A 539 6.97 -5.07 16.36
CA LYS A 539 8.04 -6.04 16.05
C LYS A 539 8.59 -5.76 14.65
N GLY A 540 9.89 -5.92 14.47
CA GLY A 540 10.61 -5.54 13.26
C GLY A 540 11.83 -6.43 13.01
N ASN A 541 12.37 -6.37 11.80
CA ASN A 541 13.56 -7.12 11.43
C ASN A 541 14.34 -6.40 10.33
N VAL A 542 15.63 -6.15 10.57
CA VAL A 542 16.56 -5.81 9.50
C VAL A 542 17.08 -7.13 8.92
N SER A 543 16.72 -7.43 7.66
CA SER A 543 17.08 -8.67 6.97
C SER A 543 18.38 -8.58 6.18
N TYR A 544 18.75 -7.39 5.72
CA TYR A 544 20.05 -7.06 5.14
C TYR A 544 20.45 -5.65 5.59
N ASP A 545 21.74 -5.43 5.83
CA ASP A 545 22.27 -4.13 6.31
C ASP A 545 22.54 -3.13 5.18
N GLY A 546 22.32 -3.50 3.92
CA GLY A 546 22.68 -2.67 2.77
C GLY A 546 24.19 -2.61 2.53
N GLY A 547 24.98 -3.44 3.21
CA GLY A 547 26.44 -3.48 3.07
C GLY A 547 27.20 -2.47 3.92
N ALA A 548 26.58 -1.84 4.92
CA ALA A 548 27.26 -1.00 5.90
C ALA A 548 26.63 -1.15 7.28
N ASP A 549 27.44 -1.02 8.33
CA ASP A 549 27.00 -1.17 9.72
C ASP A 549 25.74 -0.33 10.00
N VAL A 550 24.65 -1.02 10.37
CA VAL A 550 23.40 -0.38 10.78
C VAL A 550 23.64 0.35 12.09
N THR A 551 23.80 1.67 12.04
CA THR A 551 24.12 2.51 13.19
C THR A 551 22.94 2.66 14.15
N GLU A 552 21.71 2.63 13.61
CA GLU A 552 20.47 2.72 14.38
C GLU A 552 19.35 1.92 13.71
N ARG A 553 18.39 1.41 14.48
CA ARG A 553 17.14 0.80 14.01
C ARG A 553 16.02 1.05 15.00
N GLY A 554 14.78 1.04 14.55
CA GLY A 554 13.65 1.38 15.40
C GLY A 554 12.32 1.35 14.68
N PHE A 555 11.36 2.14 15.18
CA PHE A 555 10.05 2.32 14.59
C PHE A 555 9.69 3.80 14.53
N VAL A 556 8.97 4.20 13.48
CA VAL A 556 8.18 5.44 13.48
C VAL A 556 6.69 5.08 13.54
N TYR A 557 5.89 5.84 14.27
CA TYR A 557 4.48 5.54 14.51
C TYR A 557 3.62 6.80 14.69
N GLY A 558 2.31 6.64 14.62
CA GLY A 558 1.33 7.72 14.75
C GLY A 558 -0.11 7.21 14.72
N THR A 559 -1.07 8.13 14.74
CA THR A 559 -2.53 7.82 14.65
C THR A 559 -3.12 8.11 13.26
N SER A 560 -2.25 8.40 12.28
CA SER A 560 -2.58 8.63 10.87
C SER A 560 -1.54 7.90 10.02
N GLU A 561 -2.00 7.17 8.99
CA GLU A 561 -1.14 6.37 8.12
C GLU A 561 -0.13 7.23 7.35
N ASP A 562 -0.59 8.38 6.84
CA ASP A 562 0.22 9.35 6.08
C ASP A 562 1.20 10.18 6.93
N ASN A 563 1.10 10.12 8.27
CA ASN A 563 1.83 11.03 9.17
C ASN A 563 2.27 10.37 10.48
N LEU A 564 3.37 9.61 10.39
CA LEU A 564 4.00 8.90 11.51
C LEU A 564 5.03 9.82 12.20
N THR A 565 4.59 10.62 13.16
CA THR A 565 5.40 11.67 13.81
C THR A 565 6.31 11.18 14.95
N GLU A 566 5.92 10.11 15.64
CA GLU A 566 6.65 9.61 16.81
C GLU A 566 7.74 8.62 16.41
N THR A 567 8.86 8.59 17.14
CA THR A 567 10.01 7.73 16.83
C THR A 567 10.52 7.01 18.08
N LEU A 568 10.69 5.69 17.99
CA LEU A 568 11.33 4.86 19.01
C LEU A 568 12.61 4.20 18.45
N SER A 569 13.70 4.25 19.21
CA SER A 569 14.97 3.59 18.88
C SER A 569 15.10 2.22 19.55
N CYS A 570 15.74 1.26 18.87
CA CYS A 570 15.88 -0.15 19.25
C CYS A 570 17.32 -0.68 19.08
N GLY A 571 18.30 0.22 19.21
CA GLY A 571 19.73 -0.11 19.11
C GLY A 571 20.22 -0.16 17.67
N SER A 572 21.14 -1.07 17.36
CA SER A 572 21.92 -1.11 16.12
C SER A 572 22.07 -2.55 15.57
N GLY A 573 22.63 -2.68 14.36
CA GLY A 573 22.92 -3.97 13.71
C GLY A 573 21.72 -4.68 13.07
N ILE A 574 21.97 -5.86 12.50
CA ILE A 574 20.95 -6.71 11.83
C ILE A 574 20.11 -7.57 12.81
N GLY A 575 19.09 -8.24 12.28
CA GLY A 575 18.29 -9.24 13.00
C GLY A 575 16.90 -8.74 13.45
N ASN A 576 16.25 -9.50 14.32
CA ASN A 576 14.94 -9.14 14.88
C ASN A 576 15.08 -8.11 16.00
N PHE A 577 14.12 -7.19 16.10
CA PHE A 577 14.00 -6.23 17.18
C PHE A 577 12.52 -5.92 17.49
N SER A 578 12.26 -5.32 18.65
CA SER A 578 10.91 -5.01 19.11
C SER A 578 10.91 -3.85 20.08
N ALA A 579 9.81 -3.11 20.12
CA ALA A 579 9.58 -2.03 21.08
C ALA A 579 8.21 -2.18 21.75
N ASN A 580 8.14 -1.80 23.03
CA ASN A 580 6.88 -1.66 23.73
C ASN A 580 6.42 -0.21 23.57
N LEU A 581 5.35 0.00 22.80
CA LEU A 581 4.58 1.23 22.89
C LEU A 581 3.79 1.21 24.20
N THR A 582 3.72 2.33 24.90
CA THR A 582 2.97 2.50 26.16
C THR A 582 2.28 3.86 26.19
N SER A 583 1.32 4.05 27.10
CA SER A 583 0.47 5.25 27.16
C SER A 583 -0.32 5.49 25.87
N LEU A 584 -0.73 4.40 25.21
CA LEU A 584 -1.67 4.44 24.10
C LEU A 584 -3.07 4.87 24.57
N VAL A 585 -3.88 5.37 23.65
CA VAL A 585 -5.26 5.78 23.89
C VAL A 585 -6.19 4.66 23.44
N SER A 586 -7.06 4.20 24.33
CA SER A 586 -8.03 3.13 24.03
C SER A 586 -8.93 3.49 22.84
N GLY A 587 -9.29 2.50 22.01
CA GLY A 587 -10.11 2.69 20.81
C GLY A 587 -9.43 3.41 19.65
N THR A 588 -8.12 3.70 19.75
CA THR A 588 -7.38 4.46 18.73
C THR A 588 -6.61 3.52 17.81
N THR A 589 -6.75 3.70 16.49
CA THR A 589 -5.89 3.01 15.52
C THR A 589 -4.51 3.65 15.51
N TYR A 590 -3.47 2.84 15.74
CA TYR A 590 -2.08 3.23 15.63
C TYR A 590 -1.44 2.58 14.41
N TYR A 591 -0.78 3.41 13.61
CA TYR A 591 0.01 3.02 12.45
C TYR A 591 1.49 3.08 12.80
N TYR A 592 2.30 2.18 12.27
CA TYR A 592 3.73 2.09 12.54
C TYR A 592 4.49 1.45 11.37
N LYS A 593 5.73 1.88 11.15
CA LYS A 593 6.70 1.18 10.28
C LYS A 593 8.05 1.04 10.98
N ALA A 594 8.70 -0.09 10.77
CA ALA A 594 10.07 -0.32 11.21
C ALA A 594 11.04 0.47 10.32
N TYR A 595 12.19 0.88 10.88
CA TYR A 595 13.27 1.53 10.13
C TYR A 595 14.65 1.04 10.60
N ALA A 596 15.66 1.24 9.76
CA ALA A 596 17.07 1.11 10.10
C ALA A 596 17.94 2.08 9.28
N ILE A 597 19.05 2.53 9.86
CA ILE A 597 19.92 3.58 9.33
C ILE A 597 21.33 3.01 9.18
N ASN A 598 21.96 3.23 8.03
CA ASN A 598 23.39 3.00 7.79
C ASN A 598 24.02 4.25 7.12
N SER A 599 25.23 4.12 6.56
CA SER A 599 25.92 5.23 5.89
C SER A 599 25.35 5.65 4.53
N ALA A 600 24.46 4.85 3.92
CA ALA A 600 23.81 5.18 2.65
C ALA A 600 22.41 5.80 2.83
N GLY A 601 21.72 5.52 3.94
CA GLY A 601 20.44 6.17 4.25
C GLY A 601 19.61 5.45 5.30
N ILE A 602 18.32 5.78 5.34
CA ILE A 602 17.31 5.10 6.15
C ILE A 602 16.56 4.13 5.23
N GLY A 603 16.48 2.87 5.64
CA GLY A 603 15.59 1.88 5.04
C GLY A 603 14.36 1.68 5.91
N TYR A 604 13.18 1.70 5.29
CA TYR A 604 11.90 1.47 5.94
C TYR A 604 11.32 0.10 5.59
N GLY A 605 10.55 -0.48 6.51
CA GLY A 605 9.64 -1.58 6.21
C GLY A 605 8.22 -1.10 5.92
N GLU A 606 7.37 -2.04 5.51
CA GLU A 606 5.91 -1.86 5.32
C GLU A 606 5.24 -1.05 6.44
N VAL A 607 4.23 -0.25 6.11
CA VAL A 607 3.33 0.27 7.14
C VAL A 607 2.43 -0.87 7.64
N LYS A 608 2.22 -0.91 8.95
CA LYS A 608 1.25 -1.78 9.61
C LYS A 608 0.46 -1.00 10.64
N SER A 609 -0.70 -1.52 11.00
CA SER A 609 -1.57 -0.91 12.02
C SER A 609 -2.02 -1.93 13.05
N PHE A 610 -2.53 -1.40 14.16
CA PHE A 610 -3.32 -2.13 15.15
C PHE A 610 -4.27 -1.13 15.83
N ILE A 611 -5.38 -1.61 16.40
CA ILE A 611 -6.20 -0.77 17.28
C ILE A 611 -5.71 -0.99 18.71
N ALA A 612 -5.39 0.09 19.42
CA ALA A 612 -5.10 0.04 20.86
C ALA A 612 -6.41 -0.19 21.63
N GLU A 613 -6.86 -1.43 21.65
CA GLU A 613 -8.00 -1.91 22.40
C GLU A 613 -7.59 -3.13 23.21
N ASP A 614 -8.25 -3.34 24.33
CA ASP A 614 -8.16 -4.60 25.05
C ASP A 614 -8.90 -5.68 24.24
N ASN A 615 -8.15 -6.44 23.45
CA ASN A 615 -8.57 -7.79 23.09
C ASN A 615 -8.49 -8.65 24.36
N LEU A 616 -9.48 -8.57 25.26
CA LEU A 616 -9.83 -9.53 26.33
C LEU A 616 -11.21 -9.10 26.94
N PRO A 617 -11.87 -9.94 27.79
CA PRO A 617 -13.31 -9.81 28.12
C PRO A 617 -13.72 -8.78 29.19
N VAL A 618 -14.97 -8.89 29.66
CA VAL A 618 -15.58 -8.04 30.68
C VAL A 618 -15.15 -8.47 32.08
N ASP A 619 -14.39 -7.64 32.78
CA ASP A 619 -14.01 -7.84 34.18
C ASP A 619 -15.18 -7.56 35.14
N ILE A 620 -15.45 -8.51 36.03
CA ILE A 620 -16.32 -8.34 37.21
C ILE A 620 -15.45 -8.26 38.46
N ILE A 621 -15.60 -7.18 39.24
CA ILE A 621 -14.89 -6.96 40.50
C ILE A 621 -15.88 -7.02 41.67
N MET A 622 -15.65 -7.93 42.63
CA MET A 622 -16.43 -8.02 43.88
C MET A 622 -15.63 -7.47 45.08
N GLU A 623 -16.32 -7.11 46.17
CA GLU A 623 -15.71 -6.41 47.33
C GLU A 623 -14.52 -7.14 47.99
N ASP A 624 -14.36 -8.45 47.77
CA ASP A 624 -13.25 -9.29 48.24
C ASP A 624 -12.09 -9.48 47.23
N GLY A 625 -12.15 -8.81 46.07
CA GLY A 625 -10.98 -8.58 45.21
C GLY A 625 -10.59 -9.73 44.28
N ILE A 626 -11.52 -10.66 44.01
CA ILE A 626 -11.37 -11.67 42.95
C ILE A 626 -11.93 -11.07 41.65
N ALA A 627 -11.10 -11.04 40.60
CA ALA A 627 -11.56 -10.78 39.23
C ALA A 627 -12.04 -12.09 38.59
N LEU A 628 -13.17 -12.03 37.87
CA LEU A 628 -13.69 -13.13 37.08
C LEU A 628 -13.83 -12.70 35.62
N ASP A 629 -13.17 -13.47 34.75
CA ASP A 629 -13.09 -13.25 33.31
C ASP A 629 -14.36 -13.79 32.62
N VAL A 630 -15.15 -12.91 31.99
CA VAL A 630 -16.50 -13.23 31.47
C VAL A 630 -16.47 -13.56 29.97
N GLU A 631 -16.35 -14.85 29.64
CA GLU A 631 -16.45 -15.34 28.26
C GLU A 631 -17.91 -15.34 27.77
N CYS A 632 -18.13 -14.99 26.50
CA CYS A 632 -19.48 -15.04 25.90
C CYS A 632 -20.01 -16.48 25.85
N GLY A 633 -21.27 -16.69 26.29
CA GLY A 633 -21.90 -18.00 26.39
C GLY A 633 -21.69 -18.75 27.72
N GLN A 634 -20.82 -18.27 28.63
CA GLN A 634 -20.71 -18.86 29.97
C GLN A 634 -21.87 -18.42 30.88
N LEU A 635 -22.12 -19.21 31.93
CA LEU A 635 -23.07 -18.93 33.01
C LEU A 635 -22.31 -18.75 34.32
N TYR A 636 -22.41 -17.57 34.93
CA TYR A 636 -21.76 -17.27 36.21
C TYR A 636 -22.81 -17.22 37.32
N ASN A 637 -22.75 -18.18 38.23
CA ASN A 637 -23.61 -18.24 39.42
C ASN A 637 -22.96 -17.49 40.59
N PHE A 638 -23.79 -16.75 41.32
CA PHE A 638 -23.44 -15.99 42.53
C PHE A 638 -24.33 -16.45 43.68
N TYR A 639 -23.75 -16.54 44.88
CA TYR A 639 -24.36 -16.99 46.12
C TYR A 639 -23.93 -16.05 47.25
N ASP A 640 -24.69 -16.02 48.35
CA ASP A 640 -24.24 -15.40 49.61
C ASP A 640 -23.23 -16.27 50.39
N SER A 641 -22.89 -15.88 51.63
CA SER A 641 -21.89 -16.57 52.46
C SER A 641 -22.19 -18.05 52.78
N GLY A 642 -23.43 -18.50 52.60
CA GLY A 642 -23.82 -19.91 52.75
C GLY A 642 -23.34 -20.81 51.60
N GLY A 643 -23.09 -20.24 50.42
CA GLY A 643 -22.79 -21.00 49.19
C GLY A 643 -23.89 -22.00 48.81
N ALA A 644 -23.53 -23.00 48.01
CA ALA A 644 -24.45 -24.07 47.59
C ALA A 644 -24.68 -25.18 48.66
N ASP A 645 -24.37 -24.90 49.93
CA ASP A 645 -24.50 -25.82 51.08
C ASP A 645 -25.55 -25.32 52.13
N ASP A 646 -26.51 -24.48 51.71
CA ASP A 646 -27.70 -23.98 52.44
C ASP A 646 -27.44 -23.22 53.79
N ASN A 647 -26.21 -22.74 54.03
CA ASN A 647 -25.78 -22.34 55.39
C ASN A 647 -25.84 -20.82 55.66
N TYR A 648 -27.01 -20.23 55.44
CA TYR A 648 -27.26 -18.78 55.31
C TYR A 648 -27.05 -17.92 56.58
N SER A 649 -26.45 -16.75 56.38
CA SER A 649 -26.26 -15.70 57.41
C SER A 649 -27.38 -14.65 57.40
N ASP A 650 -27.82 -14.21 58.58
CA ASP A 650 -28.97 -13.31 58.74
C ASP A 650 -28.67 -11.85 58.31
N ASN A 651 -29.31 -11.40 57.20
CA ASN A 651 -29.32 -10.03 56.66
C ASN A 651 -27.99 -9.56 56.03
N GLU A 652 -27.48 -10.31 55.06
CA GLU A 652 -26.28 -9.93 54.31
C GLU A 652 -26.57 -9.02 53.11
N ARG A 653 -25.57 -8.21 52.74
CA ARG A 653 -25.48 -7.50 51.47
C ARG A 653 -24.18 -7.89 50.78
N MET A 654 -24.23 -8.12 49.48
CA MET A 654 -23.05 -8.25 48.62
C MET A 654 -23.09 -7.19 47.51
N THR A 655 -21.93 -6.66 47.15
CA THR A 655 -21.77 -5.69 46.06
C THR A 655 -20.75 -6.21 45.05
N ALA A 656 -21.09 -6.11 43.76
CA ALA A 656 -20.16 -6.25 42.65
C ALA A 656 -20.23 -5.00 41.77
N THR A 657 -19.09 -4.52 41.28
CA THR A 657 -19.04 -3.46 40.27
C THR A 657 -18.33 -4.00 39.03
N ILE A 658 -18.99 -3.83 37.89
CA ILE A 658 -18.56 -4.30 36.58
C ILE A 658 -18.11 -3.07 35.79
N THR A 659 -16.96 -3.15 35.14
CA THR A 659 -16.36 -1.98 34.46
C THR A 659 -16.02 -2.31 33.00
N SER A 660 -16.32 -1.38 32.09
CA SER A 660 -16.02 -1.49 30.67
C SER A 660 -15.64 -0.13 30.09
N VAL A 661 -14.80 -0.14 29.06
CA VAL A 661 -14.52 1.05 28.22
C VAL A 661 -15.69 1.44 27.31
N GLY A 662 -16.79 0.66 27.30
CA GLY A 662 -18.00 0.93 26.52
C GLY A 662 -19.31 0.59 27.26
N LEU A 663 -20.39 0.44 26.50
CA LEU A 663 -21.73 0.12 27.01
C LEU A 663 -21.76 -1.28 27.63
N ILE A 664 -22.11 -1.39 28.91
CA ILE A 664 -22.30 -2.70 29.58
C ILE A 664 -23.73 -3.15 29.32
N LYS A 665 -23.93 -4.16 28.45
CA LYS A 665 -25.22 -4.87 28.25
C LYS A 665 -25.14 -6.25 28.92
N LEU A 666 -25.92 -6.48 29.99
CA LEU A 666 -25.92 -7.75 30.73
C LEU A 666 -27.32 -8.35 30.86
N SER A 667 -27.39 -9.67 30.69
CA SER A 667 -28.60 -10.48 30.87
C SER A 667 -28.48 -11.33 32.13
N PHE A 668 -29.50 -11.23 32.98
CA PHE A 668 -29.67 -12.09 34.14
C PHE A 668 -30.55 -13.28 33.73
N SER A 669 -30.21 -14.50 34.16
CA SER A 669 -30.95 -15.72 33.83
C SER A 669 -31.68 -16.34 35.02
N SER A 670 -31.30 -15.99 36.25
CA SER A 670 -31.97 -16.39 37.50
C SER A 670 -31.73 -15.36 38.60
N PHE A 671 -32.75 -15.14 39.45
CA PHE A 671 -32.60 -14.60 40.80
C PHE A 671 -33.62 -15.30 41.71
N ILE A 672 -33.12 -16.06 42.68
CA ILE A 672 -33.92 -16.88 43.61
C ILE A 672 -33.65 -16.37 45.03
N VAL A 673 -34.70 -16.30 45.86
CA VAL A 673 -34.58 -15.99 47.30
C VAL A 673 -35.12 -17.17 48.10
N GLU A 674 -34.27 -17.68 48.98
CA GLU A 674 -34.45 -18.92 49.73
C GLU A 674 -35.27 -18.74 51.02
N ASN A 675 -35.77 -19.84 51.57
CA ASN A 675 -36.35 -19.94 52.93
C ASN A 675 -37.43 -18.90 53.31
N SER A 676 -38.14 -18.35 52.33
CA SER A 676 -39.27 -17.41 52.51
C SER A 676 -38.95 -16.07 53.20
N GLY A 677 -37.68 -15.64 53.14
CA GLY A 677 -37.29 -14.27 53.49
C GLY A 677 -37.72 -13.23 52.46
N LEU A 678 -37.35 -11.97 52.70
CA LEU A 678 -37.37 -10.93 51.67
C LEU A 678 -35.95 -10.76 51.13
N GLY A 679 -35.80 -10.60 49.82
CA GLY A 679 -34.50 -10.39 49.19
C GLY A 679 -34.63 -9.62 47.89
N TYR A 680 -33.60 -8.83 47.57
CA TYR A 680 -33.59 -7.92 46.43
C TYR A 680 -32.25 -7.96 45.72
N MET A 681 -32.28 -7.99 44.39
CA MET A 681 -31.14 -7.61 43.55
C MET A 681 -31.42 -6.22 42.96
N ARG A 682 -30.46 -5.30 43.02
CA ARG A 682 -30.58 -3.93 42.45
C ARG A 682 -29.40 -3.63 41.55
N VAL A 683 -29.66 -2.96 40.43
CA VAL A 683 -28.67 -2.66 39.39
C VAL A 683 -28.64 -1.15 39.17
N TYR A 684 -27.44 -0.56 39.08
CA TYR A 684 -27.19 0.88 38.99
C TYR A 684 -26.27 1.21 37.80
N ASP A 685 -26.43 2.41 37.22
CA ASP A 685 -25.57 2.90 36.11
C ASP A 685 -24.41 3.75 36.67
N GLY A 686 -23.37 3.08 37.18
CA GLY A 686 -22.20 3.72 37.81
C GLY A 686 -21.42 2.76 38.71
N ASP A 687 -20.63 3.33 39.63
CA ASP A 687 -19.63 2.65 40.47
C ASP A 687 -19.99 2.53 41.97
N ASP A 688 -20.98 3.30 42.44
CA ASP A 688 -21.46 3.29 43.83
C ASP A 688 -22.99 3.49 43.94
N ILE A 689 -23.55 3.08 45.09
CA ILE A 689 -24.96 3.23 45.44
C ILE A 689 -25.36 4.65 45.86
N SER A 690 -24.41 5.58 46.09
CA SER A 690 -24.72 6.91 46.61
C SER A 690 -24.94 7.98 45.53
N GLY A 691 -26.21 8.22 45.20
CA GLY A 691 -26.64 9.35 44.35
C GLY A 691 -26.71 9.05 42.84
N ILE A 692 -26.51 7.79 42.45
CA ILE A 692 -26.51 7.31 41.07
C ILE A 692 -27.90 6.79 40.64
N THR A 693 -28.16 6.70 39.33
CA THR A 693 -29.43 6.21 38.78
C THR A 693 -29.58 4.69 38.99
N LEU A 694 -30.57 4.31 39.79
CA LEU A 694 -31.07 2.93 39.87
C LEU A 694 -31.68 2.53 38.51
N ILE A 695 -31.13 1.52 37.86
CA ILE A 695 -31.65 0.95 36.61
C ILE A 695 -32.90 0.12 36.91
N ASN A 696 -32.81 -0.86 37.82
CA ASN A 696 -33.96 -1.67 38.24
C ASN A 696 -33.74 -2.35 39.62
N THR A 697 -34.83 -2.90 40.18
CA THR A 697 -34.85 -3.76 41.37
C THR A 697 -35.67 -5.02 41.07
N TYR A 698 -35.13 -6.18 41.46
CA TYR A 698 -35.75 -7.49 41.29
C TYR A 698 -36.11 -8.09 42.65
N GLU A 699 -37.36 -8.54 42.79
CA GLU A 699 -37.83 -9.46 43.83
C GLU A 699 -37.91 -10.90 43.26
N SER A 700 -38.05 -11.91 44.11
CA SER A 700 -38.03 -13.36 43.77
C SER A 700 -39.15 -13.89 42.85
N THR A 701 -39.93 -13.00 42.24
CA THR A 701 -40.98 -13.33 41.25
C THR A 701 -40.87 -12.49 39.97
N SER A 702 -39.78 -11.73 39.81
CA SER A 702 -39.57 -10.80 38.70
C SER A 702 -39.33 -11.53 37.38
N ALA A 703 -39.99 -11.07 36.31
CA ALA A 703 -39.62 -11.47 34.96
C ALA A 703 -38.26 -10.86 34.60
N ILE A 704 -37.34 -11.70 34.12
CA ILE A 704 -35.93 -11.34 33.94
C ILE A 704 -35.70 -10.79 32.54
N SER A 705 -34.78 -9.82 32.40
CA SER A 705 -34.51 -9.10 31.15
C SER A 705 -33.10 -8.51 31.13
N THR A 706 -32.64 -8.13 29.95
CA THR A 706 -31.35 -7.49 29.69
C THR A 706 -31.37 -6.01 30.04
N TYR A 707 -30.27 -5.50 30.60
CA TYR A 707 -30.12 -4.07 30.94
C TYR A 707 -28.80 -3.49 30.42
N THR A 708 -28.81 -2.19 30.16
CA THR A 708 -27.65 -1.43 29.65
C THR A 708 -27.27 -0.31 30.62
N ALA A 709 -26.01 -0.27 31.04
CA ALA A 709 -25.41 0.88 31.70
C ALA A 709 -24.58 1.70 30.70
N TYR A 710 -24.71 3.03 30.77
CA TYR A 710 -24.17 3.99 29.80
C TYR A 710 -22.95 4.75 30.32
N SER A 711 -22.64 4.63 31.61
CA SER A 711 -21.46 5.25 32.25
C SER A 711 -20.13 4.50 32.03
N GLY A 712 -20.18 3.29 31.48
CA GLY A 712 -19.04 2.36 31.47
C GLY A 712 -18.87 1.58 32.78
N MET A 713 -19.76 1.77 33.77
CA MET A 713 -19.73 1.06 35.05
C MET A 713 -21.14 0.59 35.44
N MET A 714 -21.24 -0.60 36.04
CA MET A 714 -22.50 -1.16 36.52
C MET A 714 -22.31 -1.83 37.87
N THR A 715 -22.81 -1.19 38.93
CA THR A 715 -22.90 -1.81 40.26
C THR A 715 -24.15 -2.66 40.38
N ILE A 716 -23.99 -3.89 40.87
CA ILE A 716 -25.05 -4.82 41.25
C ILE A 716 -24.96 -5.04 42.76
N VAL A 717 -26.11 -4.97 43.43
CA VAL A 717 -26.24 -5.14 44.88
C VAL A 717 -27.27 -6.21 45.17
N TRP A 718 -26.89 -7.24 45.92
CA TRP A 718 -27.79 -8.26 46.43
C TRP A 718 -27.99 -8.06 47.94
N GLU A 719 -29.22 -8.23 48.43
CA GLU A 719 -29.57 -8.11 49.84
C GLU A 719 -30.53 -9.23 50.27
N SER A 720 -30.28 -9.85 51.42
CA SER A 720 -31.24 -10.68 52.14
C SER A 720 -31.79 -9.97 53.39
N TYR A 721 -33.01 -10.30 53.78
CA TYR A 721 -33.68 -9.78 54.97
C TYR A 721 -34.52 -10.87 55.65
N GLY A 722 -34.25 -11.10 56.94
CA GLY A 722 -34.90 -12.14 57.74
C GLY A 722 -33.93 -13.22 58.24
N SER A 723 -34.45 -14.18 58.99
CA SER A 723 -33.68 -15.27 59.57
C SER A 723 -33.52 -16.43 58.59
N SER A 724 -32.28 -16.88 58.36
CA SER A 724 -31.94 -18.00 57.45
C SER A 724 -32.34 -17.79 55.98
N ALA A 725 -32.43 -16.54 55.53
CA ALA A 725 -32.79 -16.17 54.16
C ALA A 725 -31.54 -15.91 53.31
N GLY A 726 -31.41 -16.65 52.21
CA GLY A 726 -30.31 -16.53 51.24
C GLY A 726 -30.75 -16.26 49.81
N TRP A 727 -29.81 -16.21 48.88
CA TRP A 727 -30.08 -15.98 47.45
C TRP A 727 -29.08 -16.67 46.50
N GLU A 728 -29.58 -17.02 45.30
CA GLU A 728 -28.78 -17.43 44.13
C GLU A 728 -29.10 -16.48 42.96
N ALA A 729 -28.09 -16.04 42.22
CA ALA A 729 -28.24 -15.25 41.00
C ALA A 729 -27.35 -15.80 39.87
N THR A 730 -27.79 -15.69 38.61
CA THR A 730 -26.98 -16.09 37.44
C THR A 730 -27.03 -15.03 36.34
N ILE A 731 -25.89 -14.80 35.68
CA ILE A 731 -25.76 -13.89 34.53
C ILE A 731 -25.15 -14.61 33.31
N SER A 732 -25.36 -14.04 32.12
CA SER A 732 -24.73 -14.45 30.86
C SER A 732 -24.59 -13.29 29.87
N ALA A 733 -23.92 -13.57 28.74
CA ALA A 733 -23.71 -12.65 27.63
C ALA A 733 -24.19 -13.29 26.30
N ASP A 734 -24.99 -12.55 25.54
CA ASP A 734 -25.98 -13.10 24.61
C ASP A 734 -25.52 -13.29 23.15
N CYS A 735 -24.22 -13.15 22.89
CA CYS A 735 -23.67 -13.19 21.52
C CYS A 735 -23.64 -14.63 20.95
N PRO A 736 -23.77 -14.82 19.62
CA PRO A 736 -23.44 -16.10 19.01
C PRO A 736 -21.91 -16.27 18.98
N LEU A 737 -21.40 -17.50 19.03
CA LEU A 737 -19.96 -17.79 18.91
C LEU A 737 -19.64 -18.41 17.56
N VAL A 738 -18.74 -17.79 16.79
CA VAL A 738 -18.43 -18.17 15.40
C VAL A 738 -16.95 -18.46 15.23
N ARG A 739 -16.62 -19.45 14.40
CA ARG A 739 -15.26 -19.77 13.97
C ARG A 739 -15.19 -19.85 12.45
N THR A 740 -14.14 -19.27 11.88
CA THR A 740 -13.81 -19.40 10.46
C THR A 740 -13.00 -20.68 10.30
N THR A 741 -13.35 -21.58 9.39
CA THR A 741 -12.57 -22.79 9.12
C THR A 741 -11.86 -22.70 7.77
N VAL A 742 -10.92 -23.62 7.53
CA VAL A 742 -10.09 -23.63 6.32
C VAL A 742 -10.94 -23.69 5.05
N ALA A 743 -10.47 -23.04 3.99
CA ALA A 743 -11.12 -23.10 2.70
C ALA A 743 -11.01 -24.51 2.10
N THR A 744 -11.90 -24.86 1.19
CA THR A 744 -11.89 -26.17 0.50
C THR A 744 -12.24 -25.98 -0.98
N ASN A 745 -12.04 -27.02 -1.80
CA ASN A 745 -12.36 -27.00 -3.24
C ASN A 745 -11.74 -25.80 -3.99
N VAL A 746 -10.52 -25.42 -3.63
CA VAL A 746 -9.85 -24.26 -4.22
C VAL A 746 -9.35 -24.60 -5.62
N THR A 747 -9.70 -23.75 -6.58
CA THR A 747 -9.32 -23.87 -7.99
C THR A 747 -8.49 -22.65 -8.43
N MET A 748 -8.25 -22.49 -9.73
CA MET A 748 -7.67 -21.26 -10.26
C MET A 748 -8.59 -20.04 -10.13
N THR A 749 -9.92 -20.22 -9.97
CA THR A 749 -10.89 -19.11 -10.02
C THR A 749 -12.03 -19.22 -8.99
N SER A 750 -11.94 -20.13 -8.03
CA SER A 750 -12.94 -20.32 -6.97
C SER A 750 -12.35 -20.92 -5.68
N ALA A 751 -13.07 -20.75 -4.57
CA ALA A 751 -12.78 -21.36 -3.27
C ALA A 751 -14.08 -21.52 -2.47
N THR A 752 -14.29 -22.66 -1.81
CA THR A 752 -15.36 -22.81 -0.82
C THR A 752 -14.87 -22.28 0.54
N LEU A 753 -15.46 -21.17 1.00
CA LEU A 753 -15.24 -20.63 2.34
C LEU A 753 -16.10 -21.40 3.34
N ASN A 754 -15.55 -21.72 4.52
CA ASN A 754 -16.21 -22.56 5.53
C ASN A 754 -16.25 -21.87 6.91
N GLY A 755 -17.34 -22.07 7.64
CA GLY A 755 -17.57 -21.47 8.96
C GLY A 755 -18.43 -22.35 9.85
N ILE A 756 -18.27 -22.20 11.16
CA ILE A 756 -18.98 -22.98 12.19
C ILE A 756 -19.52 -22.04 13.26
N VAL A 757 -20.82 -22.10 13.50
CA VAL A 757 -21.45 -21.59 14.72
C VAL A 757 -21.11 -22.59 15.83
N SER A 758 -20.27 -22.18 16.77
CA SER A 758 -19.86 -22.99 17.92
C SER A 758 -20.88 -22.91 19.06
N ASP A 759 -21.53 -21.75 19.20
CA ASP A 759 -22.73 -21.54 20.02
C ASP A 759 -23.64 -20.51 19.32
N SER A 760 -24.97 -20.61 19.51
CA SER A 760 -25.92 -19.59 19.02
C SER A 760 -26.15 -18.44 20.03
N GLY A 761 -25.72 -18.62 21.28
CA GLY A 761 -26.16 -17.80 22.39
C GLY A 761 -27.63 -18.09 22.73
N ILE A 762 -28.29 -17.17 23.45
CA ILE A 762 -29.68 -17.36 23.91
C ILE A 762 -30.74 -17.27 22.80
N ALA A 763 -30.36 -16.89 21.58
CA ALA A 763 -31.26 -16.62 20.46
C ALA A 763 -30.88 -17.41 19.19
N ALA A 764 -31.87 -17.73 18.36
CA ALA A 764 -31.65 -18.46 17.13
C ALA A 764 -30.89 -17.61 16.09
N ILE A 765 -29.98 -18.25 15.34
CA ILE A 765 -29.25 -17.61 14.24
C ILE A 765 -30.22 -17.13 13.15
N THR A 766 -30.18 -15.83 12.87
CA THR A 766 -31.00 -15.12 11.88
C THR A 766 -30.28 -14.93 10.54
N GLY A 767 -28.94 -14.97 10.54
CA GLY A 767 -28.11 -14.90 9.34
C GLY A 767 -26.66 -15.33 9.59
N CYS A 768 -25.95 -15.72 8.52
CA CYS A 768 -24.52 -16.05 8.57
C CYS A 768 -23.87 -15.83 7.20
N GLY A 769 -22.54 -15.81 7.15
CA GLY A 769 -21.80 -15.58 5.90
C GLY A 769 -20.32 -15.29 6.11
N PHE A 770 -19.70 -14.66 5.11
CA PHE A 770 -18.27 -14.32 5.11
C PHE A 770 -18.03 -12.89 4.64
N TYR A 771 -17.01 -12.25 5.21
CA TYR A 771 -16.33 -11.09 4.66
C TYR A 771 -15.00 -11.52 4.06
N TYR A 772 -14.57 -10.93 2.94
CA TYR A 772 -13.34 -11.28 2.23
C TYR A 772 -12.72 -10.10 1.45
N GLY A 773 -11.46 -10.25 1.06
CA GLY A 773 -10.70 -9.26 0.29
C GLY A 773 -9.30 -9.76 -0.09
N THR A 774 -8.52 -8.95 -0.80
CA THR A 774 -7.12 -9.26 -1.17
C THR A 774 -6.09 -8.74 -0.15
N ARG A 775 -6.55 -8.21 0.99
CA ARG A 775 -5.74 -7.66 2.09
C ARG A 775 -6.34 -8.07 3.43
N GLU A 776 -5.51 -8.51 4.39
CA GLU A 776 -5.95 -8.97 5.73
C GLU A 776 -6.77 -7.89 6.45
N ASP A 777 -6.30 -6.65 6.35
CA ASP A 777 -6.82 -5.48 7.06
C ASP A 777 -8.01 -4.81 6.34
N SER A 778 -8.46 -5.32 5.17
CA SER A 778 -9.48 -4.68 4.34
C SER A 778 -10.38 -5.68 3.62
N LEU A 779 -11.29 -6.31 4.39
CA LEU A 779 -12.26 -7.30 3.90
C LEU A 779 -13.55 -6.64 3.37
N LEU A 780 -13.41 -5.84 2.31
CA LEU A 780 -14.45 -4.95 1.77
C LEU A 780 -15.65 -5.67 1.10
N GLN A 781 -15.56 -6.98 0.85
CA GLN A 781 -16.56 -7.75 0.11
C GLN A 781 -17.26 -8.74 1.05
N ASN A 782 -18.56 -8.99 0.88
CA ASN A 782 -19.28 -9.97 1.71
C ASN A 782 -20.23 -10.87 0.91
N VAL A 783 -20.56 -12.03 1.50
CA VAL A 783 -21.46 -13.04 0.96
C VAL A 783 -22.26 -13.72 2.08
N THR A 784 -23.57 -13.88 1.89
CA THR A 784 -24.46 -14.58 2.83
C THR A 784 -24.45 -16.09 2.57
N ALA A 785 -24.31 -16.90 3.62
CA ALA A 785 -24.35 -18.36 3.57
C ALA A 785 -25.65 -18.93 4.17
N ASN A 786 -25.97 -20.18 3.82
CA ASN A 786 -27.04 -20.93 4.49
C ASN A 786 -26.43 -21.84 5.57
N ILE A 787 -27.02 -21.83 6.77
CA ILE A 787 -26.62 -22.72 7.87
C ILE A 787 -27.33 -24.08 7.78
N ILE A 788 -26.57 -25.16 7.97
CA ILE A 788 -27.04 -26.55 8.00
C ILE A 788 -26.54 -27.18 9.30
N GLY A 789 -27.46 -27.39 10.25
CA GLY A 789 -27.09 -27.71 11.63
C GLY A 789 -26.40 -26.49 12.25
N ASN A 790 -25.10 -26.60 12.51
CA ASN A 790 -24.25 -25.51 13.01
C ASN A 790 -23.13 -25.10 12.04
N MET A 791 -23.06 -25.69 10.84
CA MET A 791 -22.05 -25.38 9.83
C MET A 791 -22.64 -24.53 8.70
N PHE A 792 -21.84 -23.64 8.12
CA PHE A 792 -22.19 -22.91 6.90
C PHE A 792 -20.98 -22.79 5.97
N SER A 793 -21.24 -22.68 4.67
CA SER A 793 -20.20 -22.52 3.65
C SER A 793 -20.72 -21.73 2.45
N TYR A 794 -19.80 -21.19 1.65
CA TYR A 794 -20.10 -20.44 0.44
C TYR A 794 -19.05 -20.72 -0.64
N GLU A 795 -19.48 -21.13 -1.84
CA GLU A 795 -18.58 -21.26 -2.99
C GLU A 795 -18.38 -19.89 -3.65
N LEU A 796 -17.25 -19.27 -3.34
CA LEU A 796 -16.83 -18.00 -3.92
C LEU A 796 -16.18 -18.27 -5.28
N SER A 797 -16.57 -17.52 -6.32
CA SER A 797 -16.16 -17.76 -7.70
C SER A 797 -15.88 -16.45 -8.46
N GLY A 798 -15.14 -16.55 -9.57
CA GLY A 798 -14.65 -15.37 -10.30
C GLY A 798 -13.38 -14.77 -9.68
N LEU A 799 -12.66 -15.53 -8.85
CA LEU A 799 -11.39 -15.12 -8.26
C LEU A 799 -10.29 -15.03 -9.33
N ALA A 800 -9.33 -14.15 -9.10
CA ALA A 800 -8.09 -14.11 -9.88
C ALA A 800 -7.23 -15.35 -9.57
N SER A 801 -6.45 -15.80 -10.55
CA SER A 801 -5.58 -16.97 -10.45
C SER A 801 -4.23 -16.61 -9.78
N GLY A 802 -3.62 -17.57 -9.08
CA GLY A 802 -2.39 -17.37 -8.31
C GLY A 802 -2.48 -16.27 -7.25
N THR A 803 -3.68 -15.91 -6.79
CA THR A 803 -3.96 -14.72 -5.99
C THR A 803 -4.37 -15.11 -4.58
N THR A 804 -3.78 -14.45 -3.59
CA THR A 804 -4.08 -14.64 -2.17
C THR A 804 -5.27 -13.76 -1.73
N TYR A 805 -6.26 -14.40 -1.13
CA TYR A 805 -7.45 -13.80 -0.55
C TYR A 805 -7.52 -14.07 0.96
N TYR A 806 -8.01 -13.09 1.70
CA TYR A 806 -8.27 -13.16 3.14
C TYR A 806 -9.78 -13.21 3.37
N TYR A 807 -10.23 -13.90 4.42
CA TYR A 807 -11.66 -14.03 4.74
C TYR A 807 -11.92 -14.29 6.23
N ARG A 808 -13.08 -13.85 6.73
CA ARG A 808 -13.61 -14.19 8.07
C ARG A 808 -15.08 -14.53 8.02
N ALA A 809 -15.50 -15.52 8.81
CA ALA A 809 -16.89 -15.92 8.98
C ALA A 809 -17.65 -14.96 9.92
N TYR A 810 -18.98 -14.87 9.78
CA TYR A 810 -19.86 -14.15 10.70
C TYR A 810 -21.19 -14.89 10.90
N ALA A 811 -21.85 -14.63 12.04
CA ALA A 811 -23.25 -15.00 12.28
C ALA A 811 -23.97 -13.95 13.13
N ILE A 812 -25.30 -13.92 13.01
CA ILE A 812 -26.20 -12.93 13.60
C ILE A 812 -27.32 -13.69 14.32
N ASN A 813 -27.72 -13.28 15.52
CA ASN A 813 -28.93 -13.78 16.19
C ASN A 813 -30.01 -12.66 16.29
N SER A 814 -30.83 -12.57 17.35
CA SER A 814 -31.72 -11.40 17.55
C SER A 814 -31.04 -10.23 18.26
N GLU A 815 -29.92 -10.49 18.94
CA GLU A 815 -29.27 -9.56 19.87
C GLU A 815 -28.03 -8.90 19.30
N ASP A 816 -27.19 -9.65 18.56
CA ASP A 816 -25.95 -9.12 17.99
C ASP A 816 -25.38 -9.95 16.81
N THR A 817 -24.30 -9.45 16.21
CA THR A 817 -23.45 -10.11 15.20
C THR A 817 -22.07 -10.43 15.77
N SER A 818 -21.60 -11.66 15.56
CA SER A 818 -20.21 -12.04 15.89
C SER A 818 -19.45 -12.56 14.69
N PHE A 819 -18.12 -12.68 14.85
CA PHE A 819 -17.18 -12.99 13.79
C PHE A 819 -16.15 -14.03 14.24
N GLY A 820 -15.74 -14.90 13.31
CA GLY A 820 -14.61 -15.81 13.50
C GLY A 820 -13.26 -15.17 13.15
N GLU A 821 -12.19 -15.96 13.28
CA GLU A 821 -10.82 -15.53 12.96
C GLU A 821 -10.64 -15.15 11.47
N VAL A 822 -9.69 -14.28 11.16
CA VAL A 822 -9.28 -14.07 9.75
C VAL A 822 -8.43 -15.26 9.30
N ARG A 823 -8.73 -15.81 8.13
CA ARG A 823 -7.97 -16.85 7.43
C ARG A 823 -7.57 -16.38 6.03
N VAL A 824 -6.68 -17.14 5.43
CA VAL A 824 -6.10 -16.87 4.11
C VAL A 824 -6.26 -18.08 3.20
N VAL A 825 -6.44 -17.85 1.90
CA VAL A 825 -6.53 -18.85 0.84
C VAL A 825 -5.88 -18.31 -0.43
N THR A 826 -4.99 -19.08 -1.06
CA THR A 826 -4.37 -18.74 -2.35
C THR A 826 -4.99 -19.61 -3.44
N THR A 827 -5.48 -18.98 -4.51
CA THR A 827 -6.00 -19.71 -5.68
C THR A 827 -4.89 -20.41 -6.46
N GLY A 828 -5.24 -21.47 -7.20
CA GLY A 828 -4.32 -22.12 -8.12
C GLY A 828 -3.82 -21.14 -9.18
N GLY A 829 -2.57 -21.30 -9.61
CA GLY A 829 -1.94 -20.53 -10.68
C GLY A 829 -1.51 -21.41 -11.84
N ALA A 830 -1.03 -20.79 -12.93
CA ALA A 830 -0.40 -21.51 -14.04
C ALA A 830 0.91 -20.83 -14.42
N LEU A 831 2.00 -21.60 -14.46
CA LEU A 831 3.37 -21.13 -14.69
C LEU A 831 3.99 -21.92 -15.85
N ASN A 832 4.45 -21.21 -16.89
CA ASN A 832 4.89 -21.80 -18.18
C ASN A 832 3.87 -22.75 -18.84
N GLY A 833 2.57 -22.60 -18.55
CA GLY A 833 1.51 -23.48 -19.06
C GLY A 833 1.24 -24.73 -18.24
N HIS A 834 1.81 -24.83 -17.03
CA HIS A 834 1.57 -25.91 -16.07
C HIS A 834 0.91 -25.36 -14.81
N ASP A 835 -0.17 -26.00 -14.35
CA ASP A 835 -0.92 -25.53 -13.18
C ASP A 835 -0.19 -25.87 -11.87
N PHE A 836 -0.21 -24.94 -10.91
CA PHE A 836 0.27 -25.11 -9.54
C PHE A 836 -0.82 -24.83 -8.50
N ILE A 837 -0.64 -25.38 -7.30
CA ILE A 837 -1.46 -25.07 -6.13
C ILE A 837 -0.59 -24.93 -4.88
N ASP A 838 -0.92 -23.93 -4.05
CA ASP A 838 -0.37 -23.75 -2.71
C ASP A 838 -1.03 -24.76 -1.74
N LEU A 839 -0.25 -25.64 -1.11
CA LEU A 839 -0.77 -26.58 -0.09
C LEU A 839 -0.82 -25.98 1.33
N GLY A 840 -0.40 -24.72 1.53
CA GLY A 840 -0.34 -24.09 2.85
C GLY A 840 0.73 -24.68 3.76
N LEU A 841 1.83 -25.15 3.16
CA LEU A 841 3.00 -25.65 3.88
C LEU A 841 3.84 -24.47 4.42
N PRO A 842 4.52 -24.60 5.56
CA PRO A 842 5.35 -23.54 6.15
C PRO A 842 6.39 -22.90 5.21
N SER A 843 6.92 -23.66 4.24
CA SER A 843 7.85 -23.19 3.21
C SER A 843 7.23 -22.25 2.16
N GLY A 844 5.90 -22.25 2.01
CA GLY A 844 5.19 -21.59 0.90
C GLY A 844 5.39 -22.28 -0.47
N THR A 845 5.92 -23.51 -0.51
CA THR A 845 6.21 -24.23 -1.76
C THR A 845 4.94 -24.50 -2.57
N LEU A 846 4.97 -24.13 -3.85
CA LEU A 846 3.86 -24.28 -4.79
C LEU A 846 4.03 -25.60 -5.57
N TRP A 847 3.01 -26.45 -5.56
CA TRP A 847 3.08 -27.82 -6.10
C TRP A 847 2.37 -27.96 -7.43
N ALA A 848 3.01 -28.64 -8.40
CA ALA A 848 2.38 -28.96 -9.68
C ALA A 848 1.15 -29.85 -9.51
N THR A 849 0.07 -29.55 -10.25
CA THR A 849 -1.14 -30.39 -10.24
C THR A 849 -0.91 -31.77 -10.86
N CYS A 850 0.08 -31.92 -11.75
CA CYS A 850 0.43 -33.15 -12.47
C CYS A 850 1.94 -33.45 -12.46
N ASN A 851 2.32 -34.63 -12.96
CA ASN A 851 3.73 -35.05 -13.07
C ASN A 851 4.40 -34.44 -14.32
N VAL A 852 5.73 -34.31 -14.31
CA VAL A 852 6.51 -33.95 -15.51
C VAL A 852 6.22 -34.98 -16.62
N GLY A 853 5.88 -34.51 -17.82
CA GLY A 853 5.43 -35.35 -18.95
C GLY A 853 3.93 -35.70 -18.94
N ALA A 854 3.17 -35.37 -17.89
CA ALA A 854 1.72 -35.54 -17.85
C ALA A 854 0.97 -34.27 -18.30
N THR A 855 -0.30 -34.45 -18.71
CA THR A 855 -1.23 -33.36 -19.06
C THR A 855 -2.47 -33.31 -18.15
N ALA A 856 -2.48 -34.10 -17.08
CA ALA A 856 -3.57 -34.21 -16.11
C ALA A 856 -3.04 -34.80 -14.78
N PRO A 857 -3.65 -34.52 -13.60
CA PRO A 857 -3.16 -34.99 -12.31
C PRO A 857 -3.03 -36.51 -12.18
N GLU A 858 -3.96 -37.26 -12.79
CA GLU A 858 -3.93 -38.72 -12.83
C GLU A 858 -2.90 -39.32 -13.80
N GLY A 859 -2.24 -38.48 -14.63
CA GLY A 859 -1.19 -38.92 -15.54
C GLY A 859 0.10 -39.25 -14.79
N TYR A 860 0.60 -40.48 -14.97
CA TYR A 860 1.85 -40.95 -14.38
C TYR A 860 3.09 -40.12 -14.77
N GLY A 861 3.00 -39.41 -15.90
CA GLY A 861 4.07 -38.61 -16.47
C GLY A 861 5.18 -39.47 -17.09
N ASP A 862 6.29 -38.81 -17.39
CA ASP A 862 7.52 -39.46 -17.79
C ASP A 862 8.33 -39.92 -16.57
N TYR A 863 9.20 -40.89 -16.83
CA TYR A 863 10.18 -41.39 -15.86
C TYR A 863 11.55 -40.82 -16.17
N PHE A 864 12.34 -40.53 -15.14
CA PHE A 864 13.68 -39.96 -15.26
C PHE A 864 14.65 -40.70 -14.35
N ALA A 865 15.90 -40.87 -14.80
CA ALA A 865 16.98 -41.21 -13.88
C ALA A 865 17.43 -39.94 -13.14
N TRP A 866 17.92 -40.07 -11.92
CA TRP A 866 18.24 -38.89 -11.10
C TRP A 866 19.38 -38.07 -11.72
N GLY A 867 19.11 -36.81 -12.05
CA GLY A 867 20.07 -35.94 -12.76
C GLY A 867 20.12 -36.15 -14.29
N GLU A 868 19.18 -36.92 -14.86
CA GLU A 868 18.95 -37.00 -16.31
C GLU A 868 17.66 -36.29 -16.70
N ILE A 869 17.74 -35.45 -17.75
CA ILE A 869 16.64 -34.57 -18.19
C ILE A 869 15.77 -35.16 -19.31
N THR A 870 16.09 -36.36 -19.81
CA THR A 870 15.38 -37.03 -20.92
C THR A 870 14.91 -38.44 -20.52
N PRO A 871 13.67 -38.83 -20.84
CA PRO A 871 13.19 -40.19 -20.58
C PRO A 871 13.90 -41.26 -21.43
N LYS A 872 13.90 -42.51 -20.97
CA LYS A 872 14.52 -43.68 -21.62
C LYS A 872 13.57 -44.89 -21.64
N GLU A 873 13.66 -45.70 -22.70
CA GLU A 873 12.90 -46.97 -22.80
C GLU A 873 13.31 -48.01 -21.74
N THR A 874 14.55 -47.93 -21.23
CA THR A 874 15.09 -48.84 -20.22
C THR A 874 16.02 -48.11 -19.26
N TYR A 875 16.03 -48.54 -18.00
CA TYR A 875 16.82 -47.97 -16.92
C TYR A 875 17.79 -49.01 -16.37
N SER A 876 19.10 -48.74 -16.43
CA SER A 876 20.14 -49.64 -15.95
C SER A 876 21.39 -48.88 -15.53
N SER A 877 22.22 -49.50 -14.70
CA SER A 877 23.54 -48.98 -14.34
C SER A 877 24.52 -48.91 -15.53
N SER A 878 24.19 -49.53 -16.67
CA SER A 878 24.97 -49.48 -17.91
C SER A 878 24.56 -48.36 -18.88
N ASN A 879 23.42 -47.69 -18.66
CA ASN A 879 22.94 -46.58 -19.49
C ASN A 879 22.59 -45.31 -18.68
N TYR A 880 23.14 -45.19 -17.47
CA TYR A 880 23.01 -44.00 -16.62
C TYR A 880 24.19 -43.04 -16.82
N VAL A 881 23.89 -41.76 -17.09
CA VAL A 881 24.87 -40.79 -17.62
C VAL A 881 26.05 -40.53 -16.67
N TYR A 882 25.85 -40.63 -15.35
CA TYR A 882 26.90 -40.39 -14.35
C TYR A 882 27.60 -41.64 -13.84
N PHE A 883 27.46 -42.80 -14.50
CA PHE A 883 28.27 -43.99 -14.22
C PHE A 883 29.27 -44.28 -15.36
N ASN A 884 30.55 -44.36 -15.01
CA ASN A 884 31.58 -44.97 -15.85
C ASN A 884 32.18 -46.17 -15.09
N SER A 885 32.13 -47.37 -15.67
CA SER A 885 32.69 -48.59 -15.08
C SER A 885 32.21 -48.86 -13.65
N SER A 886 30.92 -48.61 -13.39
CA SER A 886 30.27 -48.67 -12.06
C SER A 886 30.89 -47.74 -10.99
N LYS A 887 31.40 -46.58 -11.43
CA LYS A 887 31.88 -45.48 -10.58
C LYS A 887 31.27 -44.15 -11.01
N ILE A 888 31.13 -43.23 -10.06
CA ILE A 888 30.37 -41.98 -10.19
C ILE A 888 31.21 -40.89 -10.86
N THR A 889 30.62 -40.13 -11.80
CA THR A 889 31.28 -38.99 -12.48
C THR A 889 30.68 -37.61 -12.20
N LYS A 890 29.55 -37.51 -11.47
CA LYS A 890 28.92 -36.27 -10.98
C LYS A 890 28.05 -36.56 -9.75
N TYR A 891 27.98 -35.61 -8.81
CA TYR A 891 27.33 -35.74 -7.49
C TYR A 891 27.95 -36.90 -6.69
N CYS A 892 29.10 -36.64 -6.07
CA CYS A 892 29.92 -37.63 -5.40
C CYS A 892 30.73 -37.03 -4.26
N ASN A 893 30.27 -37.17 -3.02
CA ASN A 893 31.00 -36.74 -1.82
C ASN A 893 32.07 -37.74 -1.33
N ASP A 894 32.26 -38.89 -1.99
CA ASP A 894 33.18 -39.96 -1.55
C ASP A 894 34.07 -40.51 -2.69
N SER A 895 35.38 -40.27 -2.58
CA SER A 895 36.38 -40.70 -3.58
C SER A 895 36.47 -42.22 -3.77
N ARG A 896 35.96 -43.01 -2.82
CA ARG A 896 35.86 -44.48 -2.95
C ARG A 896 34.81 -44.88 -3.99
N HIS A 897 33.79 -44.04 -4.21
CA HIS A 897 32.70 -44.27 -5.15
C HIS A 897 32.88 -43.51 -6.48
N GLY A 898 33.65 -42.42 -6.47
CA GLY A 898 34.02 -41.65 -7.67
C GLY A 898 34.89 -42.40 -8.68
N TYR A 899 34.71 -42.08 -9.97
CA TYR A 899 35.54 -42.55 -11.07
C TYR A 899 36.91 -41.86 -11.01
N ASN A 900 37.99 -42.63 -11.04
CA ASN A 900 39.36 -42.15 -10.81
C ASN A 900 39.55 -41.33 -9.50
N GLY A 901 38.68 -41.54 -8.49
CA GLY A 901 38.72 -40.80 -7.23
C GLY A 901 37.98 -39.45 -7.23
N PHE A 902 37.19 -39.17 -8.28
CA PHE A 902 36.38 -37.96 -8.41
C PHE A 902 35.53 -37.66 -7.15
N THR A 903 35.50 -36.38 -6.75
CA THR A 903 34.56 -35.87 -5.75
C THR A 903 34.10 -34.45 -6.08
N ASP A 904 32.90 -34.11 -5.64
CA ASP A 904 32.34 -32.76 -5.64
C ASP A 904 31.56 -32.52 -4.32
N THR A 905 31.11 -31.29 -4.10
CA THR A 905 30.29 -30.88 -2.94
C THR A 905 28.82 -30.72 -3.30
N LEU A 906 28.37 -31.29 -4.42
CA LEU A 906 27.02 -31.09 -4.93
C LEU A 906 26.04 -32.06 -4.23
N THR A 907 25.22 -31.51 -3.34
CA THR A 907 24.24 -32.27 -2.54
C THR A 907 22.83 -32.26 -3.14
N THR A 908 22.56 -31.36 -4.09
CA THR A 908 21.25 -31.15 -4.72
C THR A 908 21.44 -30.90 -6.22
N LEU A 909 20.52 -31.39 -7.06
CA LEU A 909 20.55 -31.22 -8.52
C LEU A 909 20.71 -29.76 -8.92
N GLN A 910 21.56 -29.53 -9.93
CA GLN A 910 21.72 -28.25 -10.60
C GLN A 910 20.67 -28.10 -11.71
N PRO A 911 20.26 -26.87 -12.07
CA PRO A 911 19.25 -26.61 -13.11
C PRO A 911 19.49 -27.29 -14.47
N SER A 912 20.74 -27.59 -14.84
CA SER A 912 21.09 -28.32 -16.07
C SER A 912 20.74 -29.81 -16.06
N ASP A 913 20.49 -30.37 -14.88
CA ASP A 913 20.33 -31.80 -14.62
C ASP A 913 18.94 -32.12 -14.02
N ASP A 914 18.19 -31.09 -13.64
CA ASP A 914 16.84 -31.21 -13.09
C ASP A 914 15.81 -31.39 -14.22
N ALA A 915 15.12 -32.53 -14.23
CA ALA A 915 14.16 -32.86 -15.27
C ALA A 915 12.93 -31.94 -15.30
N ALA A 916 12.50 -31.37 -14.16
CA ALA A 916 11.41 -30.41 -14.16
C ALA A 916 11.88 -29.07 -14.74
N THR A 917 13.04 -28.58 -14.33
CA THR A 917 13.62 -27.34 -14.87
C THR A 917 13.87 -27.45 -16.38
N ALA A 918 14.42 -28.57 -16.85
CA ALA A 918 14.77 -28.76 -18.25
C ALA A 918 13.56 -28.97 -19.18
N ASN A 919 12.44 -29.51 -18.67
CA ASN A 919 11.25 -29.77 -19.49
C ASN A 919 10.17 -28.67 -19.35
N TRP A 920 10.04 -28.01 -18.20
CA TRP A 920 9.00 -27.01 -17.91
C TRP A 920 9.55 -25.58 -17.69
N GLY A 921 10.87 -25.38 -17.70
CA GLY A 921 11.53 -24.07 -17.63
C GLY A 921 12.06 -23.69 -16.23
N ALA A 922 12.89 -22.64 -16.19
CA ALA A 922 13.76 -22.33 -15.04
C ALA A 922 13.06 -22.13 -13.69
N SER A 923 11.81 -21.64 -13.68
CA SER A 923 11.03 -21.42 -12.45
C SER A 923 10.44 -22.70 -11.85
N TRP A 924 10.54 -23.84 -12.54
CA TRP A 924 10.16 -25.17 -12.06
C TRP A 924 11.40 -25.99 -11.70
N ARG A 925 11.30 -26.85 -10.67
CA ARG A 925 12.35 -27.81 -10.28
C ARG A 925 11.77 -29.05 -9.59
N MET A 926 12.59 -30.07 -9.35
CA MET A 926 12.27 -31.14 -8.42
C MET A 926 12.23 -30.60 -6.97
N PRO A 927 11.28 -31.07 -6.13
CA PRO A 927 11.29 -30.78 -4.71
C PRO A 927 12.51 -31.40 -4.06
N THR A 928 13.05 -30.72 -3.05
CA THR A 928 14.05 -31.26 -2.14
C THR A 928 13.44 -32.33 -1.24
N LYS A 929 14.29 -33.14 -0.61
CA LYS A 929 13.86 -34.09 0.43
C LYS A 929 13.06 -33.40 1.54
N ASP A 930 13.47 -32.19 1.94
CA ASP A 930 12.89 -31.52 3.09
C ASP A 930 11.49 -30.93 2.79
N GLU A 931 11.24 -30.47 1.56
CA GLU A 931 9.88 -30.12 1.08
C GLU A 931 8.94 -31.34 1.01
N LEU A 932 9.48 -32.54 0.73
CA LEU A 932 8.71 -33.78 0.70
C LEU A 932 8.41 -34.32 2.11
N ASP A 933 9.34 -34.19 3.06
CA ASP A 933 9.09 -34.49 4.47
C ASP A 933 8.15 -33.46 5.11
N GLU A 934 8.19 -32.18 4.71
CA GLU A 934 7.22 -31.16 5.10
C GLU A 934 5.82 -31.49 4.56
N MET A 935 5.69 -31.82 3.28
CA MET A 935 4.40 -32.25 2.70
C MET A 935 3.85 -33.48 3.45
N LYS A 936 4.71 -34.41 3.89
CA LYS A 936 4.32 -35.55 4.73
C LYS A 936 3.87 -35.14 6.14
N GLU A 937 4.58 -34.22 6.79
CA GLU A 937 4.28 -33.79 8.17
C GLU A 937 2.97 -33.00 8.24
N TYR A 938 2.71 -32.15 7.25
CA TYR A 938 1.60 -31.20 7.26
C TYR A 938 0.38 -31.60 6.42
N CYS A 939 0.49 -32.51 5.43
CA CYS A 939 -0.67 -32.96 4.66
C CYS A 939 -1.34 -34.23 5.22
N THR A 940 -2.67 -34.21 5.29
CA THR A 940 -3.46 -35.42 5.46
C THR A 940 -3.50 -36.22 4.15
N LYS A 941 -3.01 -37.47 4.16
CA LYS A 941 -3.04 -38.36 2.99
C LYS A 941 -4.22 -39.31 3.02
N THR A 942 -5.02 -39.33 1.95
CA THR A 942 -6.16 -40.26 1.78
C THR A 942 -6.03 -41.08 0.50
N SER A 943 -6.42 -42.36 0.54
CA SER A 943 -6.46 -43.22 -0.65
C SER A 943 -7.71 -42.90 -1.46
N THR A 944 -7.58 -42.74 -2.78
CA THR A 944 -8.71 -42.42 -3.66
C THR A 944 -8.51 -42.98 -5.08
N ASN A 945 -9.55 -42.85 -5.91
CA ASN A 945 -9.48 -43.11 -7.34
C ASN A 945 -9.89 -41.84 -8.09
N GLN A 946 -9.05 -41.36 -9.00
CA GLN A 946 -9.32 -40.20 -9.85
C GLN A 946 -9.36 -40.65 -11.31
N ASN A 947 -10.50 -40.43 -11.97
CA ASN A 947 -10.74 -40.77 -13.38
C ASN A 947 -10.40 -42.22 -13.78
N GLY A 948 -10.48 -43.16 -12.83
CA GLY A 948 -10.15 -44.58 -13.01
C GLY A 948 -8.77 -44.97 -12.47
N VAL A 949 -7.87 -44.02 -12.24
CA VAL A 949 -6.51 -44.25 -11.71
C VAL A 949 -6.54 -44.28 -10.18
N GLU A 950 -5.97 -45.32 -9.58
CA GLU A 950 -5.75 -45.39 -8.12
C GLU A 950 -4.59 -44.47 -7.70
N GLY A 951 -4.68 -43.88 -6.51
CA GLY A 951 -3.61 -43.03 -5.98
C GLY A 951 -3.94 -42.44 -4.63
N TYR A 952 -3.17 -41.42 -4.25
CA TYR A 952 -3.36 -40.71 -2.98
C TYR A 952 -3.66 -39.24 -3.22
N MET A 953 -4.68 -38.73 -2.52
CA MET A 953 -4.92 -37.29 -2.38
C MET A 953 -4.18 -36.81 -1.13
N PHE A 954 -3.32 -35.80 -1.29
CA PHE A 954 -2.67 -35.09 -0.20
C PHE A 954 -3.42 -33.78 0.02
N THR A 955 -3.93 -33.56 1.24
CA THR A 955 -4.66 -32.36 1.65
C THR A 955 -3.83 -31.56 2.65
N GLY A 956 -3.38 -30.37 2.29
CA GLY A 956 -2.52 -29.53 3.13
C GLY A 956 -3.26 -28.70 4.19
N PRO A 957 -2.54 -27.99 5.08
CA PRO A 957 -3.15 -27.24 6.20
C PRO A 957 -4.15 -26.15 5.82
N ASN A 958 -4.07 -25.60 4.60
CA ASN A 958 -5.02 -24.62 4.08
C ASN A 958 -6.30 -25.26 3.49
N GLY A 959 -6.36 -26.60 3.37
CA GLY A 959 -7.46 -27.36 2.78
C GLY A 959 -7.33 -27.65 1.28
N ASN A 960 -6.27 -27.16 0.62
CA ASN A 960 -5.98 -27.43 -0.79
C ASN A 960 -5.43 -28.85 -0.99
N THR A 961 -5.57 -29.39 -2.21
CA THR A 961 -5.25 -30.79 -2.50
C THR A 961 -4.44 -31.01 -3.78
N ILE A 962 -3.61 -32.05 -3.79
CA ILE A 962 -3.01 -32.64 -5.00
C ILE A 962 -3.21 -34.15 -5.05
N PHE A 963 -3.45 -34.68 -6.25
CA PHE A 963 -3.50 -36.13 -6.51
C PHE A 963 -2.16 -36.63 -7.02
N MET A 964 -1.64 -37.68 -6.38
CA MET A 964 -0.46 -38.44 -6.82
C MET A 964 -0.88 -39.84 -7.27
N PRO A 965 -0.79 -40.17 -8.56
CA PRO A 965 -1.20 -41.47 -9.08
C PRO A 965 -0.26 -42.60 -8.63
N VAL A 966 -0.83 -43.80 -8.57
CA VAL A 966 -0.16 -45.07 -8.31
C VAL A 966 -0.31 -45.99 -9.52
N ILE A 967 0.74 -46.73 -9.85
CA ILE A 967 0.69 -47.85 -10.79
C ILE A 967 1.43 -49.04 -10.18
N ASP A 968 0.98 -50.25 -10.51
CA ASP A 968 1.80 -51.47 -10.43
C ASP A 968 1.88 -52.08 -11.84
N VAL A 969 3.04 -51.94 -12.47
CA VAL A 969 3.41 -52.68 -13.68
C VAL A 969 4.63 -53.55 -13.42
N ASN A 970 4.47 -54.49 -12.49
CA ASN A 970 5.43 -55.54 -12.12
C ASN A 970 6.58 -55.03 -11.23
N TYR A 971 6.26 -54.77 -9.96
CA TYR A 971 7.23 -54.61 -8.86
C TYR A 971 8.09 -53.33 -8.85
N LEU A 972 7.80 -52.33 -9.69
CA LEU A 972 8.28 -50.97 -9.50
C LEU A 972 7.10 -50.06 -9.12
N VAL A 973 6.99 -49.82 -7.81
CA VAL A 973 6.00 -48.93 -7.19
C VAL A 973 6.31 -47.48 -7.61
N ILE A 974 5.28 -46.68 -7.91
CA ILE A 974 5.50 -45.26 -8.19
C ILE A 974 6.06 -44.55 -6.97
N HIS A 975 7.25 -44.02 -7.17
CA HIS A 975 8.02 -43.19 -6.28
C HIS A 975 8.34 -41.88 -7.00
N TYR A 976 8.54 -40.80 -6.25
CA TYR A 976 8.84 -39.48 -6.80
C TYR A 976 10.26 -39.07 -6.47
N TRP A 977 11.07 -38.69 -7.48
CA TRP A 977 12.42 -38.19 -7.19
C TRP A 977 12.37 -36.88 -6.40
N SER A 978 13.29 -36.74 -5.44
CA SER A 978 13.70 -35.44 -4.94
C SER A 978 14.97 -34.97 -5.67
N SER A 979 15.24 -33.66 -5.65
CA SER A 979 16.52 -33.09 -6.09
C SER A 979 17.70 -33.46 -5.18
N SER A 980 17.50 -34.09 -4.03
CA SER A 980 18.52 -34.27 -2.98
C SER A 980 19.29 -35.61 -3.05
N LEU A 981 20.61 -35.55 -2.94
CA LEU A 981 21.53 -36.70 -2.92
C LEU A 981 21.49 -37.44 -1.57
N CYS A 982 21.65 -38.77 -1.59
CA CYS A 982 21.90 -39.52 -0.35
C CYS A 982 23.38 -39.40 0.04
N LEU A 983 23.68 -38.64 1.11
CA LEU A 983 25.05 -38.38 1.54
C LEU A 983 25.76 -39.62 2.10
N ASP A 984 25.03 -40.54 2.74
CA ASP A 984 25.58 -41.79 3.30
C ASP A 984 25.78 -42.90 2.26
N SER A 985 25.03 -42.85 1.15
CA SER A 985 25.11 -43.81 0.04
C SER A 985 25.14 -43.07 -1.30
N PRO A 986 26.32 -42.65 -1.79
CA PRO A 986 26.42 -41.76 -2.95
C PRO A 986 25.98 -42.39 -4.27
N SER A 987 25.72 -43.70 -4.29
CA SER A 987 25.07 -44.38 -5.43
C SER A 987 23.57 -44.08 -5.53
N ASN A 988 22.97 -43.54 -4.46
CA ASN A 988 21.54 -43.34 -4.28
C ASN A 988 21.18 -41.85 -4.22
N ALA A 989 19.91 -41.54 -4.47
CA ALA A 989 19.28 -40.27 -4.15
C ALA A 989 18.02 -40.49 -3.30
N TRP A 990 17.51 -39.41 -2.69
CA TRP A 990 16.27 -39.46 -1.94
C TRP A 990 15.06 -39.44 -2.86
N PHE A 991 14.06 -40.27 -2.56
CA PHE A 991 12.78 -40.32 -3.24
C PHE A 991 11.64 -40.36 -2.23
N PHE A 992 10.46 -39.91 -2.64
CA PHE A 992 9.24 -39.98 -1.84
C PHE A 992 8.44 -41.25 -2.14
N ASN A 993 8.37 -42.13 -1.15
CA ASN A 993 7.63 -43.38 -1.16
C ASN A 993 6.18 -43.11 -0.72
N ILE A 994 5.26 -42.94 -1.67
CA ILE A 994 3.86 -42.62 -1.35
C ILE A 994 3.09 -43.76 -0.65
N PHE A 995 3.64 -44.97 -0.57
CA PHE A 995 3.07 -46.09 0.22
C PHE A 995 3.40 -45.96 1.72
N TYR A 996 2.98 -46.93 2.54
CA TYR A 996 3.41 -47.17 3.94
C TYR A 996 3.76 -45.94 4.82
N GLY A 997 2.86 -44.93 4.85
CA GLY A 997 3.04 -43.73 5.67
C GLY A 997 3.71 -42.52 5.00
N ALA A 998 3.95 -42.55 3.68
CA ALA A 998 4.55 -41.45 2.89
C ALA A 998 5.96 -41.07 3.39
N ASN A 999 6.97 -41.91 3.18
CA ASN A 999 8.33 -41.67 3.70
C ASN A 999 9.30 -41.20 2.60
N CYS A 1000 10.27 -40.35 2.96
CA CYS A 1000 11.48 -40.21 2.17
C CYS A 1000 12.38 -41.45 2.39
N ASP A 1001 12.65 -42.19 1.32
CA ASP A 1001 13.53 -43.36 1.26
C ASP A 1001 14.68 -43.09 0.26
N THR A 1002 15.65 -44.01 0.11
CA THR A 1002 16.76 -43.85 -0.85
C THR A 1002 16.82 -44.99 -1.86
N GLU A 1003 17.05 -44.67 -3.13
CA GLU A 1003 17.21 -45.66 -4.21
C GLU A 1003 18.32 -45.25 -5.18
N SER A 1004 18.89 -46.26 -5.83
CA SER A 1004 19.89 -46.22 -6.88
C SER A 1004 19.53 -45.21 -7.97
N ARG A 1005 20.38 -44.20 -8.18
CA ARG A 1005 20.12 -43.05 -9.07
C ARG A 1005 19.82 -43.40 -10.54
N HIS A 1006 20.15 -44.62 -10.97
CA HIS A 1006 19.97 -45.10 -12.33
C HIS A 1006 18.56 -45.65 -12.63
N TYR A 1007 17.66 -45.74 -11.65
CA TYR A 1007 16.26 -46.14 -11.86
C TYR A 1007 15.42 -44.96 -12.39
N GLY A 1008 14.43 -45.28 -13.23
CA GLY A 1008 13.48 -44.31 -13.75
C GLY A 1008 12.32 -44.11 -12.79
N LEU A 1009 12.23 -42.94 -12.13
CA LEU A 1009 11.10 -42.57 -11.25
C LEU A 1009 10.39 -41.33 -11.80
N SER A 1010 9.14 -41.12 -11.37
CA SER A 1010 8.33 -39.96 -11.76
C SER A 1010 8.83 -38.68 -11.07
N VAL A 1011 8.52 -37.52 -11.64
CA VAL A 1011 8.79 -36.21 -11.03
C VAL A 1011 7.49 -35.44 -10.84
N ARG A 1012 7.29 -34.90 -9.64
CA ARG A 1012 6.22 -33.96 -9.30
C ARG A 1012 6.90 -32.61 -9.04
N ALA A 1013 6.78 -31.66 -9.97
CA ALA A 1013 7.53 -30.41 -9.92
C ALA A 1013 6.99 -29.44 -8.85
N VAL A 1014 7.86 -28.53 -8.41
CA VAL A 1014 7.53 -27.40 -7.52
C VAL A 1014 8.12 -26.08 -8.02
N CYS A 1015 7.54 -24.97 -7.59
CA CYS A 1015 8.02 -23.61 -7.82
C CYS A 1015 7.88 -22.74 -6.55
N SER A 1016 8.50 -21.55 -6.56
CA SER A 1016 8.53 -20.64 -5.41
C SER A 1016 7.52 -19.48 -5.54
N PRO A 1017 7.00 -18.94 -4.43
CA PRO A 1017 6.17 -17.72 -4.45
C PRO A 1017 6.86 -16.54 -5.14
N GLY A 1018 6.09 -15.69 -5.83
CA GLY A 1018 6.63 -14.52 -6.53
C GLY A 1018 7.32 -14.83 -7.87
N GLN A 1019 6.85 -15.83 -8.60
CA GLN A 1019 7.30 -16.19 -9.95
C GLN A 1019 6.22 -15.99 -11.04
N ASN A 1020 5.13 -15.29 -10.69
CA ASN A 1020 4.04 -14.89 -11.60
C ASN A 1020 4.09 -13.38 -11.86
#